data_AF-A0A061B6S4-F1
#
_entry.id   AF-A0A061B6S4-F1
#
_cell.length_a   1.000
_cell.length_b   1.000
_cell.length_c   1.000
_cell.angle_alpha   90.00
_cell.angle_beta   90.00
_cell.angle_gamma   90.00
#
_symmetry.space_group_name_H-M   'P 1'
#
loop_
_entity.id
_entity.type
_entity.pdbx_description
1 polymer ?
#
loop_
_entity_poly.entity_id
_entity_poly.type
_entity_poly.pdbx_seq_one_letter_code
_entity_poly.pdbx_strand_id
1 'polypeptide(L)'
;MGQADSKLAFKNKVFMLAGSADGDTKDDMNAFIASDDPYWNMFWEEPTSADDIYSLLTFNDIKTLRDANKYNFIKLVRVIVLKLIKTARHQSFPSPKAQPSHLLNCIRVLNRIIPFLFEMTEWNKEINNLFWSIGYNGWAENPQTSFTAQATVGSFSSDPRGLTSLETGTTRPNINVDLRQSQNSTQGNVGASLQEKPLGQELMSVLVDLLFTREFTLPPTGIKGPDYVMWEVGIGHSGKYTAPNPELDSNRLEVLRLLVTLTSQGLFQTPKTTVAEGSRFLTTLVCTTSPRNKLLTLICSLLNVVCRSCKADADNNGLTYSSPANNHQYSSQKFYDLRSTFVTYTLQLLTLMLVYPLPQQDLAFLHRLDMLPKDQTPRNLVRNALAQLHKENELNFVYSSMISLLLRPIQEAIDNEANPFNLLKNNFSGSPTSPMSVQQNTFKSSMPSLSSWTTEIVVLIWELIQCNKNFKNFVYSKKVQELMVTTLYYIKFYRNDPIWKPNLIRILCYFTLYLSSDDLVTTKLLSPFPSSYYSNQIPNFYKLNTSGPPSNLSYRDFLVIQICTMLTTDDFDITITPNLFEYLYNLLPLTHTDSNSKLKVILPYITCIAILNVIKKYSLEPNLKDPLKMDLLALLMRAIAHSVCRYHKESRTLLYALAKNEKVLLNLLQSVQTLTFEFDSDEAVAPDKGVTTTTLNTPVTRSPEPGSPNGGENFEGEDDGIDGPDLEYEESLRPTPLTGMSTKAKSKLPADAPLMKTWAGYRALKVVMRAVKLVKEEVQIPVDGSRSDVVETLINIENIPNYQEKVSKFVTAEFLPKSKLEPLTFNWSHLSLGWYESIVWGTIVFQNITMAKNSASSSWYKRSSAISFKDVASVASSWGFSWKSKDSKPTQIFHFDSSILQLNIWNGAEIKLFKIRRPIEEKPIVDMTNLMKRFRLNSAASIQTTDSRARQNSTSTINSPNQLTPINSRQSFGTPRNSVSVTNNRESIYSLSRQNSYMGQT
;
A
#
# COMPACT_ATOMS: atom_id res chain seq x y z
N MET A 1 37.71 -24.33 12.46
CA MET A 1 37.00 -25.58 12.11
C MET A 1 35.64 -25.69 12.81
N GLY A 2 35.44 -25.25 14.07
CA GLY A 2 34.19 -25.51 14.80
C GLY A 2 32.86 -24.88 14.32
N GLN A 3 32.81 -23.67 13.73
CA GLN A 3 31.52 -23.03 13.40
C GLN A 3 30.75 -23.70 12.25
N ALA A 4 31.44 -24.20 11.22
CA ALA A 4 30.79 -24.85 10.08
C ALA A 4 30.20 -26.22 10.49
N ASP A 5 30.93 -26.97 11.31
CA ASP A 5 30.51 -28.27 11.83
C ASP A 5 29.30 -28.13 12.76
N SER A 6 29.26 -27.09 13.61
CA SER A 6 28.08 -26.78 14.43
C SER A 6 26.84 -26.41 13.61
N LYS A 7 27.01 -25.61 12.53
CA LYS A 7 25.89 -25.27 11.63
C LYS A 7 25.37 -26.50 10.87
N LEU A 8 26.26 -27.40 10.45
CA LEU A 8 25.87 -28.66 9.82
C LEU A 8 25.14 -29.60 10.79
N ALA A 9 25.62 -29.69 12.04
CA ALA A 9 24.95 -30.46 13.09
C ALA A 9 23.55 -29.93 13.40
N PHE A 10 23.38 -28.60 13.47
CA PHE A 10 22.06 -27.97 13.60
C PHE A 10 21.15 -28.35 12.43
N LYS A 11 21.63 -28.23 11.18
CA LYS A 11 20.85 -28.59 10.00
C LYS A 11 20.42 -30.06 10.01
N ASN A 12 21.33 -30.97 10.34
CA ASN A 12 21.01 -32.39 10.44
C ASN A 12 19.91 -32.66 11.48
N LYS A 13 20.00 -32.02 12.66
CA LYS A 13 18.95 -32.10 13.68
C LYS A 13 17.62 -31.53 13.17
N VAL A 14 17.61 -30.41 12.43
CA VAL A 14 16.38 -29.86 11.83
C VAL A 14 15.77 -30.82 10.81
N PHE A 15 16.58 -31.47 9.97
CA PHE A 15 16.09 -32.46 9.01
C PHE A 15 15.46 -33.69 9.69
N MET A 16 15.82 -34.02 10.93
CA MET A 16 15.12 -35.06 11.69
C MET A 16 13.63 -34.74 11.88
N LEU A 17 13.23 -33.45 11.90
CA LEU A 17 11.81 -33.08 11.98
C LEU A 17 11.02 -33.46 10.71
N ALA A 18 11.70 -33.58 9.57
CA ALA A 18 11.09 -34.01 8.31
C ALA A 18 10.85 -35.52 8.24
N GLY A 19 11.38 -36.30 9.19
CA GLY A 19 11.34 -37.77 9.21
C GLY A 19 12.69 -38.40 8.83
N SER A 20 12.97 -39.62 9.30
CA SER A 20 14.21 -40.33 8.95
C SER A 20 14.08 -41.01 7.57
N ALA A 21 15.12 -40.88 6.72
CA ALA A 21 15.16 -41.53 5.41
C ALA A 21 15.46 -43.05 5.48
N ASP A 22 15.83 -43.57 6.66
CA ASP A 22 16.31 -44.94 6.87
C ASP A 22 15.30 -45.86 7.61
N GLY A 23 14.04 -45.42 7.76
CA GLY A 23 13.00 -46.21 8.44
C GLY A 23 12.27 -47.17 7.49
N ASP A 24 12.54 -48.47 7.58
CA ASP A 24 11.86 -49.53 6.81
C ASP A 24 10.37 -49.75 7.21
N THR A 25 9.86 -49.05 8.24
CA THR A 25 8.45 -49.14 8.66
C THR A 25 7.76 -47.77 8.74
N LYS A 26 6.46 -47.73 8.44
CA LYS A 26 5.61 -46.52 8.52
C LYS A 26 5.58 -45.89 9.92
N ASP A 27 5.96 -46.63 10.96
CA ASP A 27 6.00 -46.16 12.34
C ASP A 27 7.28 -45.38 12.68
N ASP A 28 8.40 -45.63 11.99
CA ASP A 28 9.68 -44.92 12.17
C ASP A 28 9.75 -43.56 11.44
N MET A 29 8.87 -43.35 10.47
CA MET A 29 8.77 -42.09 9.68
C MET A 29 8.18 -40.92 10.47
N ASN A 30 7.55 -41.18 11.63
CA ASN A 30 6.94 -40.20 12.52
C ASN A 30 7.53 -40.28 13.94
N ALA A 31 8.85 -40.19 14.07
CA ALA A 31 9.49 -40.08 15.39
C ALA A 31 8.87 -38.92 16.18
N PHE A 32 8.06 -39.27 17.18
CA PHE A 32 7.28 -38.32 17.97
C PHE A 32 8.20 -37.65 18.99
N ILE A 33 8.53 -36.38 18.76
CA ILE A 33 9.33 -35.59 19.71
C ILE A 33 8.37 -34.91 20.70
N ALA A 34 8.44 -35.23 21.98
CA ALA A 34 7.56 -34.65 23.00
C ALA A 34 7.72 -33.12 23.10
N SER A 35 6.69 -32.41 23.55
CA SER A 35 6.70 -30.93 23.62
C SER A 35 7.69 -30.38 24.66
N ASP A 36 8.03 -31.16 25.68
CA ASP A 36 8.99 -30.85 26.75
C ASP A 36 10.40 -31.41 26.49
N ASP A 37 10.61 -32.04 25.33
CA ASP A 37 11.90 -32.63 24.96
C ASP A 37 13.01 -31.57 24.87
N PRO A 38 14.21 -31.80 25.47
CA PRO A 38 15.35 -30.91 25.33
C PRO A 38 15.80 -30.64 23.89
N TYR A 39 15.41 -31.49 22.93
CA TYR A 39 15.62 -31.31 21.50
C TYR A 39 15.31 -29.88 21.05
N TRP A 40 14.19 -29.30 21.51
CA TRP A 40 13.74 -27.97 21.08
C TRP A 40 14.65 -26.82 21.53
N ASN A 41 15.49 -27.03 22.56
CA ASN A 41 16.39 -26.00 23.09
C ASN A 41 17.31 -25.42 22.02
N MET A 42 17.67 -26.22 21.01
CA MET A 42 18.54 -25.78 19.91
C MET A 42 18.02 -24.52 19.20
N PHE A 43 16.70 -24.32 19.12
CA PHE A 43 16.11 -23.18 18.39
C PHE A 43 16.26 -21.83 19.10
N TRP A 44 16.52 -21.82 20.41
CA TRP A 44 16.71 -20.58 21.18
C TRP A 44 18.07 -20.46 21.87
N GLU A 45 18.82 -21.55 22.04
CA GLU A 45 20.15 -21.55 22.67
C GLU A 45 21.30 -21.49 21.66
N GLU A 46 21.19 -22.16 20.50
CA GLU A 46 22.29 -22.22 19.52
C GLU A 46 22.46 -20.95 18.67
N PRO A 47 21.39 -20.26 18.19
CA PRO A 47 21.55 -19.06 17.37
C PRO A 47 22.10 -17.86 18.15
N THR A 48 23.12 -17.20 17.60
CA THR A 48 23.73 -16.01 18.22
C THR A 48 23.26 -14.70 17.58
N SER A 49 22.76 -14.76 16.35
CA SER A 49 22.28 -13.63 15.55
C SER A 49 21.04 -14.00 14.73
N ALA A 50 20.34 -13.02 14.17
CA ALA A 50 19.27 -13.25 13.23
C ALA A 50 19.78 -13.83 11.91
N ASP A 51 20.97 -13.45 11.45
CA ASP A 51 21.63 -14.07 10.28
C ASP A 51 21.85 -15.58 10.47
N ASP A 52 22.21 -16.02 11.69
CA ASP A 52 22.30 -17.45 11.98
C ASP A 52 20.96 -18.15 11.75
N ILE A 53 19.84 -17.58 12.19
CA ILE A 53 18.52 -18.21 12.00
C ILE A 53 18.16 -18.29 10.51
N TYR A 54 18.37 -17.22 9.75
CA TYR A 54 18.02 -17.18 8.32
C TYR A 54 18.96 -18.04 7.46
N SER A 55 20.21 -18.23 7.89
CA SER A 55 21.17 -19.13 7.23
C SER A 55 20.98 -20.61 7.61
N LEU A 56 20.59 -20.87 8.86
CA LEU A 56 20.30 -22.22 9.36
C LEU A 56 18.96 -22.76 8.84
N LEU A 57 17.94 -21.90 8.76
CA LEU A 57 16.60 -22.20 8.25
C LEU A 57 16.36 -21.48 6.93
N THR A 58 16.88 -22.04 5.84
CA THR A 58 16.62 -21.52 4.48
C THR A 58 15.14 -21.73 4.10
N PHE A 59 14.59 -20.96 3.16
CA PHE A 59 13.18 -21.15 2.77
C PHE A 59 12.94 -22.54 2.17
N ASN A 60 13.92 -23.11 1.47
CA ASN A 60 13.84 -24.48 0.93
C ASN A 60 13.81 -25.52 2.05
N ASP A 61 14.63 -25.35 3.08
CA ASP A 61 14.63 -26.24 4.25
C ASP A 61 13.27 -26.19 4.96
N ILE A 62 12.69 -25.00 5.10
CA ILE A 62 11.38 -24.79 5.74
C ILE A 62 10.25 -25.41 4.91
N LYS A 63 10.22 -25.20 3.59
CA LYS A 63 9.22 -25.84 2.70
C LYS A 63 9.34 -27.35 2.74
N THR A 64 10.57 -27.88 2.66
CA THR A 64 10.82 -29.33 2.77
C THR A 64 10.30 -29.88 4.08
N LEU A 65 10.60 -29.23 5.21
CA LEU A 65 10.13 -29.65 6.53
C LEU A 65 8.59 -29.62 6.63
N ARG A 66 7.98 -28.51 6.19
CA ARG A 66 6.53 -28.30 6.18
C ARG A 66 5.83 -29.39 5.37
N ASP A 67 6.33 -29.66 4.16
CA ASP A 67 5.70 -30.56 3.22
C ASP A 67 5.96 -32.04 3.56
N ALA A 68 7.09 -32.36 4.20
CA ALA A 68 7.43 -33.71 4.63
C ALA A 68 6.67 -34.15 5.88
N ASN A 69 6.58 -33.29 6.91
CA ASN A 69 5.92 -33.66 8.16
C ASN A 69 5.11 -32.49 8.77
N LYS A 70 3.84 -32.43 8.37
CA LYS A 70 2.85 -31.46 8.89
C LYS A 70 2.77 -31.43 10.41
N TYR A 71 2.77 -32.60 11.05
CA TYR A 71 2.61 -32.70 12.51
C TYR A 71 3.79 -32.07 13.25
N ASN A 72 5.02 -32.44 12.88
CA ASN A 72 6.23 -31.89 13.48
C ASN A 72 6.40 -30.40 13.21
N PHE A 73 6.01 -29.92 12.02
CA PHE A 73 6.06 -28.49 11.71
C PHE A 73 5.09 -27.67 12.58
N ILE A 74 3.84 -28.13 12.73
CA ILE A 74 2.87 -27.48 13.63
C ILE A 74 3.35 -27.54 15.09
N LYS A 75 3.96 -28.66 15.49
CA LYS A 75 4.52 -28.84 16.84
C LYS A 75 5.70 -27.90 17.10
N LEU A 76 6.59 -27.70 16.13
CA LEU A 76 7.66 -26.70 16.19
C LEU A 76 7.08 -25.32 16.46
N VAL A 77 6.07 -24.88 15.69
CA VAL A 77 5.41 -23.59 15.91
C VAL A 77 4.86 -23.51 17.34
N ARG A 78 4.15 -24.55 17.80
CA ARG A 78 3.58 -24.62 19.15
C ARG A 78 4.65 -24.46 20.24
N VAL A 79 5.72 -25.25 20.19
CA VAL A 79 6.75 -25.27 21.24
C VAL A 79 7.48 -23.92 21.31
N ILE A 80 7.80 -23.31 20.17
CA ILE A 80 8.45 -21.99 20.14
C ILE A 80 7.53 -20.92 20.74
N VAL A 81 6.23 -20.96 20.44
CA VAL A 81 5.23 -20.04 21.04
C VAL A 81 5.12 -20.25 22.55
N LEU A 82 5.03 -21.51 23.02
CA LEU A 82 4.97 -21.82 24.45
C LEU A 82 6.24 -21.37 25.20
N LYS A 83 7.42 -21.56 24.60
CA LYS A 83 8.69 -21.10 25.17
C LYS A 83 8.74 -19.57 25.26
N LEU A 84 8.31 -18.86 24.23
CA LEU A 84 8.23 -17.40 24.21
C LEU A 84 7.32 -16.91 25.34
N ILE A 85 6.09 -17.43 25.43
CA ILE A 85 5.12 -17.08 26.46
C ILE A 85 5.67 -17.36 27.86
N LYS A 86 6.22 -18.55 28.09
CA LYS A 86 6.82 -18.96 29.37
C LYS A 86 7.95 -18.03 29.80
N THR A 87 8.81 -17.63 28.87
CA THR A 87 9.93 -16.74 29.15
C THR A 87 9.45 -15.32 29.46
N ALA A 88 8.52 -14.79 28.68
CA ALA A 88 7.96 -13.45 28.86
C ALA A 88 7.15 -13.30 30.15
N ARG A 89 6.43 -14.36 30.57
CA ARG A 89 5.61 -14.38 31.79
C ARG A 89 6.40 -14.68 33.07
N HIS A 90 7.70 -14.98 32.95
CA HIS A 90 8.53 -15.24 34.13
C HIS A 90 8.58 -13.99 35.02
N GLN A 91 8.30 -14.15 36.33
CA GLN A 91 8.14 -13.02 37.27
C GLN A 91 9.33 -12.06 37.31
N SER A 92 10.55 -12.59 37.10
CA SER A 92 11.79 -11.81 37.08
C SER A 92 12.30 -11.47 35.68
N PHE A 93 11.53 -11.68 34.61
CA PHE A 93 11.97 -11.30 33.27
C PHE A 93 12.12 -9.77 33.17
N PRO A 94 13.22 -9.25 32.60
CA PRO A 94 14.47 -9.93 32.17
C PRO A 94 15.36 -10.45 33.31
N SER A 95 15.89 -11.67 33.20
CA SER A 95 16.87 -12.22 34.17
C SER A 95 17.74 -13.34 33.57
N PRO A 96 18.84 -13.76 34.23
CA PRO A 96 19.64 -14.88 33.74
C PRO A 96 18.88 -16.21 33.61
N LYS A 97 17.78 -16.40 34.37
CA LYS A 97 16.88 -17.56 34.27
C LYS A 97 15.84 -17.42 33.15
N ALA A 98 15.58 -16.19 32.70
CA ALA A 98 14.65 -15.84 31.63
C ALA A 98 15.36 -14.85 30.70
N GLN A 99 16.28 -15.41 29.90
CA GLN A 99 17.22 -14.66 29.07
C GLN A 99 16.47 -13.92 27.94
N PRO A 100 16.68 -12.60 27.76
CA PRO A 100 16.14 -11.86 26.61
C PRO A 100 16.59 -12.43 25.26
N SER A 101 17.83 -12.91 25.15
CA SER A 101 18.36 -13.52 23.92
C SER A 101 17.54 -14.74 23.47
N HIS A 102 17.19 -15.63 24.40
CA HIS A 102 16.38 -16.82 24.09
C HIS A 102 14.97 -16.41 23.61
N LEU A 103 14.38 -15.38 24.21
CA LEU A 103 13.09 -14.84 23.80
C LEU A 103 13.16 -14.20 22.41
N LEU A 104 14.20 -13.41 22.12
CA LEU A 104 14.42 -12.82 20.80
C LEU A 104 14.66 -13.89 19.73
N ASN A 105 15.39 -14.97 20.05
CA ASN A 105 15.56 -16.10 19.13
C ASN A 105 14.22 -16.78 18.82
N CYS A 106 13.35 -16.99 19.82
CA CYS A 106 11.99 -17.48 19.57
C CYS A 106 11.21 -16.56 18.61
N ILE A 107 11.29 -15.23 18.82
CA ILE A 107 10.67 -14.22 17.95
C ILE A 107 11.19 -14.34 16.50
N ARG A 108 12.51 -14.47 16.32
CA ARG A 108 13.16 -14.58 15.01
C ARG A 108 12.79 -15.87 14.29
N VAL A 109 12.75 -17.00 14.98
CA VAL A 109 12.30 -18.29 14.43
C VAL A 109 10.84 -18.19 13.97
N LEU A 110 9.95 -17.62 14.80
CA LEU A 110 8.54 -17.41 14.43
C LEU A 110 8.39 -16.49 13.23
N ASN A 111 9.12 -15.37 13.18
CA ASN A 111 9.15 -14.47 12.02
C ASN A 111 9.51 -15.21 10.73
N ARG A 112 10.39 -16.22 10.82
CA ARG A 112 10.87 -16.98 9.67
C ARG A 112 9.89 -18.07 9.23
N ILE A 113 9.21 -18.77 10.15
CA ILE A 113 8.37 -19.94 9.80
C ILE A 113 6.88 -19.63 9.60
N ILE A 114 6.34 -18.58 10.24
CA ILE A 114 4.90 -18.25 10.17
C ILE A 114 4.42 -17.94 8.73
N PRO A 115 5.16 -17.21 7.88
CA PRO A 115 4.75 -17.00 6.49
C PRO A 115 4.48 -18.31 5.73
N PHE A 116 5.33 -19.32 5.93
CA PHE A 116 5.19 -20.63 5.27
C PHE A 116 4.06 -21.48 5.86
N LEU A 117 3.70 -21.23 7.13
CA LEU A 117 2.50 -21.81 7.73
C LEU A 117 1.23 -21.23 7.08
N PHE A 118 1.17 -19.91 6.88
CA PHE A 118 0.02 -19.23 6.28
C PHE A 118 -0.10 -19.47 4.77
N GLU A 119 1.00 -19.78 4.09
CA GLU A 119 1.00 -20.21 2.68
C GLU A 119 0.10 -21.44 2.44
N MET A 120 0.02 -22.35 3.41
CA MET A 120 -0.80 -23.57 3.34
C MET A 120 -2.25 -23.27 3.72
N THR A 121 -2.99 -22.66 2.79
CA THR A 121 -4.40 -22.27 2.98
C THR A 121 -5.32 -23.43 3.38
N GLU A 122 -5.00 -24.66 2.95
CA GLU A 122 -5.68 -25.89 3.33
C GLU A 122 -5.50 -26.28 4.81
N TRP A 123 -4.48 -25.72 5.50
CA TRP A 123 -4.22 -25.99 6.92
C TRP A 123 -4.94 -25.02 7.85
N ASN A 124 -5.84 -24.18 7.34
CA ASN A 124 -6.60 -23.23 8.14
C ASN A 124 -7.31 -23.91 9.33
N LYS A 125 -7.79 -25.15 9.19
CA LYS A 125 -8.39 -25.91 10.29
C LYS A 125 -7.37 -26.22 11.39
N GLU A 126 -6.18 -26.67 11.05
CA GLU A 126 -5.14 -27.00 12.02
C GLU A 126 -4.51 -25.76 12.65
N ILE A 127 -4.33 -24.68 11.87
CA ILE A 127 -3.92 -23.36 12.40
C ILE A 127 -4.97 -22.89 13.43
N ASN A 128 -6.26 -23.05 13.11
CA ASN A 128 -7.35 -22.74 14.02
C ASN A 128 -7.37 -23.62 15.26
N ASN A 129 -7.05 -24.90 15.13
CA ASN A 129 -6.93 -25.79 16.28
C ASN A 129 -5.74 -25.38 17.17
N LEU A 130 -4.59 -25.07 16.58
CA LEU A 130 -3.39 -24.67 17.31
C LEU A 130 -3.58 -23.36 18.09
N PHE A 131 -4.08 -22.31 17.43
CA PHE A 131 -4.12 -20.97 18.01
C PHE A 131 -5.45 -20.58 18.65
N TRP A 132 -6.57 -21.16 18.17
CA TRP A 132 -7.92 -20.71 18.49
C TRP A 132 -8.78 -21.85 19.09
N SER A 133 -8.15 -22.74 19.85
CA SER A 133 -8.81 -23.75 20.69
C SER A 133 -8.29 -23.72 22.12
N ILE A 134 -9.10 -24.23 23.05
CA ILE A 134 -8.77 -24.34 24.48
C ILE A 134 -8.01 -25.66 24.71
N GLY A 135 -7.04 -25.67 25.63
CA GLY A 135 -6.27 -26.88 25.98
C GLY A 135 -4.94 -27.09 25.24
N TYR A 136 -4.57 -26.19 24.31
CA TYR A 136 -3.27 -26.26 23.61
C TYR A 136 -2.14 -25.51 24.33
N ASN A 137 -2.45 -24.83 25.44
CA ASN A 137 -1.54 -23.95 26.18
C ASN A 137 -0.67 -24.67 27.22
N GLY A 138 -0.94 -25.95 27.49
CA GLY A 138 -0.11 -26.79 28.37
C GLY A 138 1.14 -27.34 27.65
N TRP A 139 2.21 -27.58 28.41
CA TRP A 139 3.37 -28.34 27.92
C TRP A 139 3.07 -29.85 27.83
N ALA A 140 2.12 -30.33 28.63
CA ALA A 140 1.62 -31.70 28.56
C ALA A 140 0.72 -31.90 27.32
N GLU A 141 0.88 -33.04 26.67
CA GLU A 141 0.02 -33.46 25.57
C GLU A 141 -1.13 -34.26 26.16
N ASN A 142 -2.35 -33.70 26.15
CA ASN A 142 -3.53 -34.49 26.47
C ASN A 142 -3.91 -35.31 25.23
N PRO A 143 -3.82 -36.65 25.25
CA PRO A 143 -4.02 -37.47 24.05
C PRO A 143 -5.48 -37.51 23.55
N GLN A 144 -6.44 -36.88 24.24
CA GLN A 144 -7.87 -37.05 23.99
C GLN A 144 -8.59 -35.91 23.25
N THR A 145 -7.90 -34.85 22.79
CA THR A 145 -8.56 -33.74 22.05
C THR A 145 -8.30 -33.74 20.55
N SER A 146 -7.95 -34.90 19.98
CA SER A 146 -8.08 -35.15 18.55
C SER A 146 -9.34 -35.98 18.31
N PHE A 147 -10.27 -35.40 17.55
CA PHE A 147 -11.55 -35.94 17.06
C PHE A 147 -12.80 -35.73 17.94
N THR A 148 -13.78 -35.07 17.32
CA THR A 148 -15.21 -34.86 17.67
C THR A 148 -15.60 -33.72 18.62
N ALA A 149 -16.05 -32.61 18.00
CA ALA A 149 -16.96 -31.63 18.59
C ALA A 149 -18.43 -32.09 18.42
N GLN A 150 -18.72 -33.34 18.78
CA GLN A 150 -20.08 -33.88 18.85
C GLN A 150 -20.18 -34.79 20.09
N ALA A 151 -20.35 -34.17 21.26
CA ALA A 151 -21.01 -34.84 22.37
C ALA A 151 -22.48 -34.42 22.33
N THR A 152 -23.29 -35.35 21.84
CA THR A 152 -24.75 -35.34 21.87
C THR A 152 -25.26 -34.89 23.23
N VAL A 153 -25.92 -33.73 23.27
CA VAL A 153 -26.79 -33.34 24.37
C VAL A 153 -27.90 -34.39 24.46
N GLY A 154 -27.91 -35.17 25.54
CA GLY A 154 -28.95 -36.14 25.84
C GLY A 154 -30.33 -35.47 25.81
N SER A 155 -31.20 -35.99 24.96
CA SER A 155 -32.59 -35.60 24.80
C SER A 155 -33.43 -35.93 26.03
N PHE A 156 -34.14 -34.92 26.52
CA PHE A 156 -35.46 -34.89 27.16
C PHE A 156 -35.96 -36.11 27.95
N SER A 157 -36.21 -35.90 29.25
CA SER A 157 -37.45 -36.35 29.89
C SER A 157 -38.05 -35.19 30.69
N SER A 158 -39.25 -34.80 30.30
CA SER A 158 -40.12 -33.79 30.88
C SER A 158 -40.75 -34.25 32.19
N ASP A 159 -40.67 -33.42 33.24
CA ASP A 159 -41.69 -33.39 34.29
C ASP A 159 -41.78 -31.97 34.90
N PRO A 160 -42.92 -31.27 34.80
CA PRO A 160 -43.04 -29.90 35.28
C PRO A 160 -43.97 -29.81 36.49
N ARG A 161 -43.46 -29.85 37.73
CA ARG A 161 -44.21 -29.41 38.94
C ARG A 161 -43.28 -28.94 40.06
N GLY A 162 -43.59 -27.78 40.64
CA GLY A 162 -43.31 -27.51 42.05
C GLY A 162 -42.41 -26.32 42.36
N LEU A 163 -43.04 -25.21 42.76
CA LEU A 163 -42.46 -24.01 43.33
C LEU A 163 -41.89 -24.21 44.77
N THR A 164 -41.22 -23.15 45.24
CA THR A 164 -41.06 -22.66 46.64
C THR A 164 -39.89 -23.14 47.51
N SER A 165 -38.90 -22.24 47.63
CA SER A 165 -38.41 -21.54 48.84
C SER A 165 -38.37 -22.21 50.22
N LEU A 166 -37.21 -21.95 50.86
CA LEU A 166 -36.97 -21.57 52.27
C LEU A 166 -36.62 -22.65 53.32
N GLU A 167 -35.44 -22.41 53.91
CA GLU A 167 -35.12 -22.38 55.35
C GLU A 167 -34.67 -23.64 56.14
N THR A 168 -33.46 -23.48 56.71
CA THR A 168 -32.95 -23.85 58.06
C THR A 168 -33.18 -25.25 58.64
N GLY A 169 -32.07 -25.90 59.04
CA GLY A 169 -32.10 -27.05 59.93
C GLY A 169 -30.76 -27.73 60.16
N THR A 170 -30.16 -27.42 61.30
CA THR A 170 -28.97 -28.00 61.93
C THR A 170 -29.04 -29.53 62.16
N THR A 171 -27.96 -30.26 61.91
CA THR A 171 -27.39 -31.29 62.83
C THR A 171 -26.03 -31.81 62.33
N ARG A 172 -25.00 -31.67 63.17
CA ARG A 172 -23.77 -32.50 63.23
C ARG A 172 -23.85 -33.33 64.54
N PRO A 173 -22.99 -34.32 64.80
CA PRO A 173 -22.18 -35.17 63.91
C PRO A 173 -22.37 -36.67 64.25
N ASN A 174 -21.74 -37.59 63.49
CA ASN A 174 -21.34 -38.86 64.08
C ASN A 174 -19.91 -39.21 63.65
N ILE A 175 -19.05 -39.32 64.66
CA ILE A 175 -17.63 -39.67 64.59
C ILE A 175 -17.56 -41.12 65.03
N ASN A 176 -17.13 -42.03 64.15
CA ASN A 176 -16.15 -43.05 64.52
C ASN A 176 -15.64 -43.88 63.34
N VAL A 177 -14.36 -44.24 63.47
CA VAL A 177 -13.60 -45.34 62.85
C VAL A 177 -12.58 -44.97 61.74
N ASP A 178 -11.36 -44.85 62.25
CA ASP A 178 -10.04 -45.31 61.81
C ASP A 178 -9.25 -44.65 60.66
N LEU A 179 -8.23 -43.90 61.13
CA LEU A 179 -7.00 -43.61 60.41
C LEU A 179 -6.16 -44.87 60.20
N ARG A 180 -5.97 -45.25 58.93
CA ARG A 180 -4.70 -45.83 58.47
C ARG A 180 -4.06 -44.88 57.46
N GLN A 181 -2.85 -44.47 57.80
CA GLN A 181 -2.00 -43.56 57.03
C GLN A 181 -1.73 -44.11 55.63
N SER A 182 -2.06 -43.31 54.62
CA SER A 182 -1.41 -43.31 53.32
C SER A 182 -0.80 -41.92 53.13
N GLN A 183 0.52 -41.85 53.15
CA GLN A 183 1.28 -40.64 52.87
C GLN A 183 1.11 -40.22 51.41
N ASN A 184 1.25 -38.91 51.17
CA ASN A 184 1.27 -38.20 49.88
C ASN A 184 -0.10 -37.68 49.40
N SER A 185 -0.57 -36.57 50.00
CA SER A 185 -1.37 -35.54 49.31
C SER A 185 -1.61 -34.34 50.24
N THR A 186 -0.62 -33.46 50.38
CA THR A 186 -0.83 -32.12 50.96
C THR A 186 0.08 -31.10 50.27
N GLN A 187 -0.36 -30.60 49.13
CA GLN A 187 -0.44 -29.15 48.89
C GLN A 187 -1.70 -28.90 48.06
N GLY A 188 -2.78 -28.54 48.75
CA GLY A 188 -4.02 -28.10 48.12
C GLY A 188 -3.80 -26.77 47.43
N ASN A 189 -3.88 -26.77 46.10
CA ASN A 189 -3.92 -25.56 45.30
C ASN A 189 -5.35 -25.00 45.38
N VAL A 190 -5.62 -24.19 46.40
CA VAL A 190 -6.92 -23.52 46.55
C VAL A 190 -6.85 -22.18 45.83
N GLY A 191 -7.62 -22.03 44.75
CA GLY A 191 -8.15 -20.73 44.34
C GLY A 191 -7.60 -20.12 43.05
N ALA A 192 -7.96 -20.67 41.89
CA ALA A 192 -8.50 -19.94 40.75
C ALA A 192 -8.79 -20.96 39.64
N SER A 193 -10.04 -21.07 39.19
CA SER A 193 -10.32 -21.64 37.88
C SER A 193 -9.69 -20.72 36.84
N LEU A 194 -8.42 -20.96 36.48
CA LEU A 194 -7.75 -20.28 35.38
C LEU A 194 -8.50 -20.69 34.11
N GLN A 195 -9.40 -19.84 33.66
CA GLN A 195 -10.02 -19.97 32.35
C GLN A 195 -8.89 -19.93 31.31
N GLU A 196 -8.52 -21.08 30.77
CA GLU A 196 -7.43 -21.21 29.81
C GLU A 196 -7.77 -20.41 28.55
N LYS A 197 -7.00 -19.35 28.28
CA LYS A 197 -7.12 -18.54 27.07
C LYS A 197 -6.61 -19.34 25.88
N PRO A 198 -7.10 -19.15 24.64
CA PRO A 198 -6.48 -19.75 23.46
C PRO A 198 -5.04 -19.27 23.26
N LEU A 199 -4.18 -20.14 22.72
CA LEU A 199 -2.75 -19.87 22.52
C LEU A 199 -2.49 -18.60 21.70
N GLY A 200 -3.29 -18.36 20.65
CA GLY A 200 -3.20 -17.16 19.82
C GLY A 200 -3.55 -15.88 20.58
N GLN A 201 -4.56 -15.92 21.45
CA GLN A 201 -4.90 -14.78 22.31
C GLN A 201 -3.77 -14.49 23.31
N GLU A 202 -3.21 -15.54 23.91
CA GLU A 202 -2.12 -15.39 24.88
C GLU A 202 -0.85 -14.83 24.22
N LEU A 203 -0.47 -15.36 23.05
CA LEU A 203 0.65 -14.86 22.26
C LEU A 203 0.50 -13.37 21.93
N MET A 204 -0.64 -12.96 21.37
CA MET A 204 -0.87 -11.54 21.04
C MET A 204 -0.82 -10.66 22.29
N SER A 205 -1.41 -11.10 23.41
CA SER A 205 -1.36 -10.36 24.66
C SER A 205 0.06 -10.20 25.19
N VAL A 206 0.86 -11.27 25.15
CA VAL A 206 2.28 -11.28 25.56
C VAL A 206 3.13 -10.37 24.70
N LEU A 207 2.95 -10.36 23.38
CA LEU A 207 3.72 -9.48 22.49
C LEU A 207 3.42 -8.00 22.78
N VAL A 208 2.16 -7.65 23.05
CA VAL A 208 1.82 -6.28 23.47
C VAL A 208 2.39 -5.97 24.86
N ASP A 209 2.45 -6.93 25.78
CA ASP A 209 3.10 -6.73 27.09
C ASP A 209 4.61 -6.49 26.95
N LEU A 210 5.26 -7.26 26.07
CA LEU A 210 6.69 -7.14 25.77
C LEU A 210 7.06 -5.78 25.18
N LEU A 211 6.16 -5.14 24.43
CA LEU A 211 6.33 -3.76 23.93
C LEU A 211 6.38 -2.69 25.03
N PHE A 212 5.94 -3.05 26.25
CA PHE A 212 5.86 -2.16 27.41
C PHE A 212 6.48 -2.80 28.66
N THR A 213 7.53 -3.62 28.50
CA THR A 213 8.18 -4.31 29.62
C THR A 213 9.44 -3.57 30.08
N ARG A 214 9.50 -3.24 31.37
CA ARG A 214 10.66 -2.59 32.02
C ARG A 214 11.91 -3.45 31.89
N GLU A 215 13.03 -2.78 31.65
CA GLU A 215 14.36 -3.37 31.39
C GLU A 215 14.46 -4.20 30.09
N PHE A 216 13.39 -4.28 29.29
CA PHE A 216 13.41 -4.92 27.97
C PHE A 216 13.13 -3.91 26.84
N THR A 217 11.96 -3.25 26.89
CA THR A 217 11.54 -2.22 25.94
C THR A 217 11.21 -0.89 26.61
N LEU A 218 11.27 -0.82 27.94
CA LEU A 218 11.18 0.40 28.74
C LEU A 218 12.42 0.57 29.62
N PRO A 219 12.76 1.81 30.01
CA PRO A 219 13.87 2.08 30.93
C PRO A 219 13.75 1.31 32.27
N PRO A 220 14.88 1.10 32.98
CA PRO A 220 14.91 0.43 34.28
C PRO A 220 14.35 1.33 35.39
N THR A 221 13.02 1.51 35.42
CA THR A 221 12.34 2.33 36.43
C THR A 221 11.28 1.51 37.15
N GLY A 222 11.41 1.33 38.47
CA GLY A 222 10.42 0.61 39.28
C GLY A 222 10.51 -0.93 39.23
N ILE A 223 9.40 -1.60 39.52
CA ILE A 223 9.28 -3.08 39.55
C ILE A 223 9.31 -3.65 38.13
N LYS A 224 10.03 -4.77 37.91
CA LYS A 224 10.07 -5.47 36.62
C LYS A 224 8.70 -5.93 36.14
N GLY A 225 8.55 -6.03 34.82
CA GLY A 225 7.32 -6.46 34.16
C GLY A 225 6.66 -5.38 33.29
N PRO A 226 5.46 -5.66 32.77
CA PRO A 226 4.73 -4.73 31.91
C PRO A 226 4.25 -3.48 32.65
N ASP A 227 4.51 -2.31 32.08
CA ASP A 227 4.05 -1.01 32.57
C ASP A 227 3.65 -0.11 31.38
N TYR A 228 2.38 0.26 31.29
CA TYR A 228 1.82 0.89 30.08
C TYR A 228 2.11 2.40 30.00
N VAL A 229 3.39 2.74 29.86
CA VAL A 229 3.90 4.10 29.66
C VAL A 229 4.23 4.36 28.19
N MET A 230 3.95 5.57 27.71
CA MET A 230 4.15 5.97 26.33
C MET A 230 5.65 6.03 25.99
N TRP A 231 6.02 5.55 24.80
CA TRP A 231 7.44 5.58 24.37
C TRP A 231 7.98 6.99 24.15
N GLU A 232 7.11 7.92 23.72
CA GLU A 232 7.47 9.31 23.42
C GLU A 232 6.38 10.30 23.78
N VAL A 233 6.79 11.55 24.02
CA VAL A 233 5.90 12.68 24.26
C VAL A 233 5.08 13.01 23.00
N GLY A 234 3.83 13.38 23.20
CA GLY A 234 2.85 13.62 22.14
C GLY A 234 1.43 13.49 22.67
N ILE A 235 0.55 12.81 21.91
CA ILE A 235 -0.81 12.52 22.35
C ILE A 235 -0.78 11.63 23.59
N GLY A 236 -1.58 12.00 24.60
CA GLY A 236 -1.69 11.26 25.85
C GLY A 236 -0.50 11.40 26.81
N HIS A 237 0.59 12.07 26.41
CA HIS A 237 1.77 12.28 27.25
C HIS A 237 2.44 13.63 26.99
N SER A 238 2.26 14.56 27.92
CA SER A 238 2.92 15.87 27.89
C SER A 238 4.25 15.82 28.64
N GLY A 239 5.35 16.20 27.99
CA GLY A 239 6.67 16.20 28.61
C GLY A 239 7.75 16.77 27.69
N LYS A 240 8.97 16.88 28.22
CA LYS A 240 10.15 17.19 27.42
C LYS A 240 10.56 15.95 26.64
N TYR A 241 10.90 16.13 25.37
CA TYR A 241 11.44 15.06 24.56
C TYR A 241 12.74 14.54 25.17
N THR A 242 12.84 13.22 25.27
CA THR A 242 14.03 12.49 25.69
C THR A 242 14.63 11.79 24.48
N ALA A 243 15.96 11.71 24.44
CA ALA A 243 16.63 10.99 23.38
C ALA A 243 16.22 9.51 23.38
N PRO A 244 16.01 8.90 22.20
CA PRO A 244 15.67 7.49 22.11
C PRO A 244 16.84 6.63 22.56
N ASN A 245 16.56 5.36 22.88
CA ASN A 245 17.57 4.40 23.30
C ASN A 245 17.65 3.26 22.26
N PRO A 246 18.83 3.01 21.65
CA PRO A 246 18.98 2.01 20.60
C PRO A 246 18.73 0.57 21.08
N GLU A 247 19.02 0.26 22.35
CA GLU A 247 18.76 -1.07 22.92
C GLU A 247 17.26 -1.34 23.02
N LEU A 248 16.52 -0.40 23.62
CA LEU A 248 15.07 -0.52 23.75
C LEU A 248 14.39 -0.57 22.39
N ASP A 249 14.82 0.27 21.44
CA ASP A 249 14.27 0.29 20.09
C ASP A 249 14.57 -0.99 19.30
N SER A 250 15.74 -1.61 19.50
CA SER A 250 16.06 -2.90 18.87
C SER A 250 15.12 -4.02 19.34
N ASN A 251 14.85 -4.09 20.64
CA ASN A 251 13.91 -5.06 21.20
C ASN A 251 12.47 -4.78 20.74
N ARG A 252 12.03 -3.50 20.74
CA ARG A 252 10.72 -3.11 20.24
C ARG A 252 10.54 -3.49 18.77
N LEU A 253 11.55 -3.25 17.94
CA LEU A 253 11.52 -3.59 16.51
C LEU A 253 11.27 -5.09 16.30
N GLU A 254 11.98 -5.96 17.00
CA GLU A 254 11.80 -7.41 16.83
C GLU A 254 10.40 -7.89 17.26
N VAL A 255 9.85 -7.33 18.35
CA VAL A 255 8.48 -7.63 18.79
C VAL A 255 7.43 -7.11 17.80
N LEU A 256 7.59 -5.86 17.31
CA LEU A 256 6.72 -5.27 16.28
C LEU A 256 6.73 -6.10 14.99
N ARG A 257 7.90 -6.60 14.59
CA ARG A 257 8.06 -7.45 13.42
C ARG A 257 7.23 -8.73 13.51
N LEU A 258 7.21 -9.38 14.68
CA LEU A 258 6.39 -10.57 14.88
C LEU A 258 4.89 -10.25 14.92
N LEU A 259 4.50 -9.12 15.51
CA LEU A 259 3.11 -8.67 15.43
C LEU A 259 2.65 -8.48 13.98
N VAL A 260 3.45 -7.80 13.15
CA VAL A 260 3.15 -7.64 11.70
C VAL A 260 3.16 -8.98 10.95
N THR A 261 4.05 -9.90 11.32
CA THR A 261 4.11 -11.24 10.70
C THR A 261 2.85 -12.05 11.02
N LEU A 262 2.41 -12.07 12.28
CA LEU A 262 1.20 -12.80 12.70
C LEU A 262 -0.09 -12.26 12.06
N THR A 263 -0.13 -10.96 11.76
CA THR A 263 -1.30 -10.35 11.10
C THR A 263 -1.31 -10.53 9.57
N SER A 264 -0.27 -11.15 9.00
CA SER A 264 -0.07 -11.24 7.54
C SER A 264 -0.83 -12.34 6.81
N GLN A 265 -1.81 -12.99 7.47
CA GLN A 265 -2.60 -14.08 6.88
C GLN A 265 -3.28 -13.69 5.56
N GLY A 266 -3.75 -12.44 5.43
CA GLY A 266 -4.39 -11.94 4.20
C GLY A 266 -3.48 -11.89 2.97
N LEU A 267 -2.14 -11.94 3.12
CA LEU A 267 -1.20 -12.00 2.00
C LEU A 267 -1.38 -13.26 1.13
N PHE A 268 -1.88 -14.33 1.73
CA PHE A 268 -2.01 -15.65 1.11
C PHE A 268 -3.42 -15.91 0.56
N GLN A 269 -4.24 -14.86 0.51
CA GLN A 269 -5.59 -14.85 -0.06
C GLN A 269 -5.65 -13.93 -1.28
N THR A 270 -6.72 -14.02 -2.07
CA THR A 270 -6.92 -13.09 -3.21
C THR A 270 -7.58 -11.79 -2.74
N PRO A 271 -7.48 -10.68 -3.49
CA PRO A 271 -8.21 -9.45 -3.17
C PRO A 271 -9.73 -9.66 -3.03
N LYS A 272 -10.32 -10.65 -3.71
CA LYS A 272 -11.76 -10.94 -3.63
C LYS A 272 -12.15 -11.62 -2.32
N THR A 273 -11.24 -12.29 -1.61
CA THR A 273 -11.56 -13.07 -0.40
C THR A 273 -10.94 -12.51 0.88
N THR A 274 -9.86 -11.71 0.78
CA THR A 274 -9.09 -11.18 1.93
C THR A 274 -9.96 -10.52 3.01
N VAL A 275 -10.95 -9.70 2.62
CA VAL A 275 -11.82 -8.99 3.57
C VAL A 275 -12.84 -9.93 4.25
N ALA A 276 -13.28 -10.99 3.56
CA ALA A 276 -14.27 -11.93 4.11
C ALA A 276 -13.62 -12.88 5.12
N GLU A 277 -12.42 -13.38 4.81
CA GLU A 277 -11.67 -14.32 5.64
C GLU A 277 -10.93 -13.58 6.78
N GLY A 278 -10.28 -12.46 6.46
CA GLY A 278 -9.53 -11.64 7.41
C GLY A 278 -8.38 -12.37 8.11
N SER A 279 -7.94 -11.82 9.24
CA SER A 279 -6.91 -12.40 10.10
C SER A 279 -7.40 -12.47 11.53
N ARG A 280 -7.52 -13.68 12.09
CA ARG A 280 -7.91 -13.84 13.51
C ARG A 280 -6.91 -13.21 14.48
N PHE A 281 -5.61 -13.16 14.13
CA PHE A 281 -4.60 -12.45 14.91
C PHE A 281 -4.86 -10.94 14.93
N LEU A 282 -5.14 -10.34 13.78
CA LEU A 282 -5.43 -8.91 13.68
C LEU A 282 -6.78 -8.57 14.33
N THR A 283 -7.81 -9.39 14.13
CA THR A 283 -9.10 -9.30 14.84
C THR A 283 -8.90 -9.32 16.35
N THR A 284 -8.11 -10.25 16.87
CA THR A 284 -7.80 -10.35 18.30
C THR A 284 -7.09 -9.09 18.81
N LEU A 285 -6.07 -8.61 18.09
CA LEU A 285 -5.33 -7.40 18.46
C LEU A 285 -6.23 -6.17 18.57
N VAL A 286 -7.14 -5.96 17.60
CA VAL A 286 -7.98 -4.76 17.57
C VAL A 286 -9.28 -4.89 18.36
N CYS A 287 -9.74 -6.10 18.70
CA CYS A 287 -11.01 -6.29 19.41
C CYS A 287 -10.85 -6.67 20.89
N THR A 288 -9.78 -7.37 21.28
CA THR A 288 -9.70 -8.00 22.62
C THR A 288 -8.58 -7.48 23.49
N THR A 289 -7.79 -6.50 23.02
CA THR A 289 -6.72 -5.89 23.82
C THR A 289 -7.32 -5.12 25.00
N SER A 290 -7.27 -5.76 26.18
CA SER A 290 -7.80 -5.27 27.46
C SER A 290 -6.70 -5.36 28.52
N PRO A 291 -6.66 -4.46 29.53
CA PRO A 291 -7.56 -3.33 29.79
C PRO A 291 -7.41 -2.15 28.81
N ARG A 292 -8.38 -1.22 28.79
CA ARG A 292 -8.43 -0.11 27.82
C ARG A 292 -7.17 0.76 27.78
N ASN A 293 -6.50 0.94 28.93
CA ASN A 293 -5.23 1.66 29.02
C ASN A 293 -4.11 0.96 28.24
N LYS A 294 -4.02 -0.38 28.24
CA LYS A 294 -3.05 -1.15 27.43
C LYS A 294 -3.18 -0.80 25.95
N LEU A 295 -4.42 -0.84 25.43
CA LEU A 295 -4.69 -0.50 24.04
C LEU A 295 -4.37 0.97 23.73
N LEU A 296 -4.80 1.90 24.59
CA LEU A 296 -4.57 3.32 24.36
C LEU A 296 -3.08 3.67 24.38
N THR A 297 -2.31 3.08 25.30
CA THR A 297 -0.85 3.27 25.34
C THR A 297 -0.18 2.72 24.07
N LEU A 298 -0.62 1.56 23.56
CA LEU A 298 -0.14 1.04 22.27
C LEU A 298 -0.39 2.04 21.14
N ILE A 299 -1.64 2.49 20.97
CA ILE A 299 -2.03 3.41 19.89
C ILE A 299 -1.26 4.73 19.99
N CYS A 300 -1.23 5.35 21.18
CA CYS A 300 -0.55 6.63 21.40
C CYS A 300 0.96 6.50 21.18
N SER A 301 1.59 5.40 21.61
CA SER A 301 3.03 5.20 21.41
C SER A 301 3.39 5.06 19.94
N LEU A 302 2.60 4.29 19.17
CA LEU A 302 2.79 4.16 17.74
C LEU A 302 2.60 5.51 17.02
N LEU A 303 1.50 6.20 17.32
CA LEU A 303 1.17 7.49 16.70
C LEU A 303 2.19 8.58 17.03
N ASN A 304 2.69 8.64 18.27
CA ASN A 304 3.67 9.66 18.68
C ASN A 304 5.02 9.46 17.96
N VAL A 305 5.49 8.22 17.84
CA VAL A 305 6.72 7.89 17.09
C VAL A 305 6.58 8.28 15.61
N VAL A 306 5.45 7.93 14.98
CA VAL A 306 5.18 8.29 13.57
C VAL A 306 5.15 9.80 13.39
N CYS A 307 4.35 10.51 14.19
CA CYS A 307 4.22 11.98 14.09
C CYS A 307 5.57 12.67 14.29
N ARG A 308 6.37 12.26 15.28
CA ARG A 308 7.69 12.84 15.49
C ARG A 308 8.60 12.65 14.29
N SER A 309 8.67 11.43 13.77
CA SER A 309 9.53 11.06 12.63
C SER A 309 9.19 11.82 11.34
N CYS A 310 7.94 12.29 11.22
CA CYS A 310 7.48 13.10 10.10
C CYS A 310 7.91 14.58 10.17
N LYS A 311 8.39 15.08 11.31
CA LYS A 311 8.86 16.47 11.43
C LYS A 311 10.06 16.77 10.51
N ALA A 312 10.03 17.91 9.83
CA ALA A 312 11.12 18.36 8.96
C ALA A 312 12.40 18.78 9.72
N ASP A 313 12.25 19.14 10.99
CA ASP A 313 13.36 19.54 11.85
C ASP A 313 14.22 18.33 12.24
N ALA A 314 15.50 18.35 11.83
CA ALA A 314 16.44 17.26 12.05
C ALA A 314 16.71 17.00 13.55
N ASP A 315 16.67 18.04 14.37
CA ASP A 315 16.97 17.93 15.80
C ASP A 315 15.77 17.37 16.58
N ASN A 316 14.56 17.51 16.03
CA ASN A 316 13.31 17.18 16.70
C ASN A 316 12.54 16.00 16.07
N ASN A 317 13.03 15.43 14.96
CA ASN A 317 12.41 14.30 14.29
C ASN A 317 12.70 12.94 14.96
N GLY A 318 13.66 12.89 15.88
CA GLY A 318 14.01 11.68 16.62
C GLY A 318 14.47 10.50 15.77
N LEU A 319 15.06 10.76 14.60
CA LEU A 319 15.63 9.74 13.73
C LEU A 319 17.09 9.40 14.08
N THR A 320 17.72 10.22 14.91
CA THR A 320 19.09 10.02 15.41
C THR A 320 19.10 9.80 16.91
N TYR A 321 20.04 8.98 17.38
CA TYR A 321 20.29 8.77 18.80
C TYR A 321 21.31 9.79 19.31
N SER A 322 20.83 10.93 19.83
CA SER A 322 21.69 11.99 20.37
C SER A 322 21.86 11.82 21.88
N SER A 323 23.09 11.70 22.38
CA SER A 323 23.36 11.71 23.83
C SER A 323 23.71 13.12 24.31
N PRO A 324 23.06 13.68 25.34
CA PRO A 324 23.35 15.01 25.88
C PRO A 324 24.81 15.19 26.36
N ALA A 325 25.52 14.09 26.63
CA ALA A 325 26.89 14.11 27.14
C ALA A 325 27.96 13.82 26.06
N ASN A 326 27.62 13.14 24.96
CA ASN A 326 28.57 12.68 23.94
C ASN A 326 27.89 12.56 22.56
N ASN A 327 27.86 13.65 21.80
CA ASN A 327 27.16 13.76 20.50
C ASN A 327 27.59 12.75 19.40
N HIS A 328 28.62 11.94 19.61
CA HIS A 328 29.19 11.06 18.57
C HIS A 328 29.00 9.56 18.84
N GLN A 329 28.42 9.15 19.98
CA GLN A 329 28.40 7.73 20.37
C GLN A 329 27.56 6.83 19.43
N TYR A 330 26.53 7.38 18.78
CA TYR A 330 25.59 6.65 17.93
C TYR A 330 25.37 7.29 16.55
N SER A 331 26.38 8.03 16.04
CA SER A 331 26.28 8.75 14.76
C SER A 331 26.38 7.86 13.51
N SER A 332 26.69 6.57 13.66
CA SER A 332 26.87 5.66 12.51
C SER A 332 25.55 5.35 11.80
N GLN A 333 25.61 5.17 10.47
CA GLN A 333 24.46 4.87 9.61
C GLN A 333 23.61 3.69 10.10
N LYS A 334 24.21 2.62 10.65
CA LYS A 334 23.47 1.47 11.19
C LYS A 334 22.45 1.83 12.27
N PHE A 335 22.74 2.83 13.11
CA PHE A 335 21.81 3.28 14.16
C PHE A 335 20.69 4.13 13.54
N TYR A 336 21.02 4.96 12.55
CA TYR A 336 20.02 5.65 11.75
C TYR A 336 19.04 4.64 11.12
N ASP A 337 19.57 3.59 10.49
CA ASP A 337 18.80 2.54 9.85
C ASP A 337 17.96 1.74 10.86
N LEU A 338 18.51 1.46 12.05
CA LEU A 338 17.75 0.85 13.16
C LEU A 338 16.52 1.69 13.51
N ARG A 339 16.71 3.00 13.69
CA ARG A 339 15.63 3.91 14.06
C ARG A 339 14.60 4.04 12.96
N SER A 340 15.04 4.20 11.71
CA SER A 340 14.17 4.25 10.54
C SER A 340 13.37 2.96 10.36
N THR A 341 13.99 1.81 10.60
CA THR A 341 13.33 0.49 10.53
C THR A 341 12.29 0.34 11.64
N PHE A 342 12.62 0.73 12.88
CA PHE A 342 11.68 0.74 13.98
C PHE A 342 10.45 1.63 13.69
N VAL A 343 10.66 2.84 13.18
CA VAL A 343 9.58 3.75 12.76
C VAL A 343 8.74 3.13 11.65
N THR A 344 9.37 2.44 10.70
CA THR A 344 8.69 1.76 9.59
C THR A 344 7.72 0.72 10.13
N TYR A 345 8.16 -0.23 10.97
CA TYR A 345 7.25 -1.24 11.54
C TYR A 345 6.20 -0.65 12.48
N THR A 346 6.52 0.47 13.14
CA THR A 346 5.55 1.23 13.95
C THR A 346 4.42 1.78 13.08
N LEU A 347 4.77 2.42 11.95
CA LEU A 347 3.81 2.93 10.97
C LEU A 347 3.00 1.81 10.34
N GLN A 348 3.64 0.71 9.94
CA GLN A 348 2.97 -0.43 9.32
C GLN A 348 1.94 -1.06 10.27
N LEU A 349 2.29 -1.32 11.52
CA LEU A 349 1.35 -1.89 12.49
C LEU A 349 0.18 -0.93 12.77
N LEU A 350 0.45 0.36 12.94
CA LEU A 350 -0.60 1.37 13.14
C LEU A 350 -1.58 1.42 11.96
N THR A 351 -1.04 1.43 10.74
CA THR A 351 -1.83 1.44 9.51
C THR A 351 -2.65 0.16 9.36
N LEU A 352 -2.06 -1.02 9.58
CA LEU A 352 -2.77 -2.30 9.53
C LEU A 352 -3.92 -2.35 10.53
N MET A 353 -3.67 -1.97 11.79
CA MET A 353 -4.72 -1.93 12.82
C MET A 353 -5.85 -0.96 12.49
N LEU A 354 -5.53 0.17 11.86
CA LEU A 354 -6.51 1.19 11.51
C LEU A 354 -7.32 0.77 10.28
N VAL A 355 -6.67 0.34 9.20
CA VAL A 355 -7.32 -0.01 7.93
C VAL A 355 -8.25 -1.21 8.08
N TYR A 356 -7.87 -2.20 8.91
CA TYR A 356 -8.51 -3.51 9.00
C TYR A 356 -10.05 -3.47 9.14
N PRO A 357 -10.79 -3.94 8.12
CA PRO A 357 -12.21 -4.25 8.22
C PRO A 357 -12.39 -5.57 8.98
N LEU A 358 -13.33 -5.61 9.92
CA LEU A 358 -13.61 -6.85 10.65
C LEU A 358 -14.30 -7.88 9.72
N PRO A 359 -13.81 -9.13 9.64
CA PRO A 359 -14.35 -10.15 8.75
C PRO A 359 -15.69 -10.67 9.29
N GLN A 360 -16.81 -10.16 8.76
CA GLN A 360 -18.15 -10.41 9.31
C GLN A 360 -18.50 -11.92 9.46
N GLN A 361 -17.94 -12.77 8.59
CA GLN A 361 -18.21 -14.21 8.57
C GLN A 361 -17.44 -15.00 9.64
N ASP A 362 -16.35 -14.44 10.19
CA ASP A 362 -15.45 -15.14 11.13
C ASP A 362 -15.26 -14.38 12.45
N LEU A 363 -16.33 -13.80 13.00
CA LEU A 363 -16.30 -13.14 14.33
C LEU A 363 -16.83 -14.02 15.47
N ALA A 364 -17.55 -15.10 15.15
CA ALA A 364 -18.20 -15.95 16.16
C ALA A 364 -17.21 -16.60 17.13
N PHE A 365 -15.95 -16.82 16.71
CA PHE A 365 -14.93 -17.42 17.57
C PHE A 365 -14.62 -16.56 18.81
N LEU A 366 -14.78 -15.23 18.73
CA LEU A 366 -14.52 -14.31 19.85
C LEU A 366 -15.45 -14.58 21.04
N HIS A 367 -16.72 -14.86 20.76
CA HIS A 367 -17.70 -15.21 21.79
C HIS A 367 -17.62 -16.68 22.20
N ARG A 368 -17.35 -17.58 21.25
CA ARG A 368 -17.21 -19.01 21.52
C ARG A 368 -16.05 -19.33 22.47
N LEU A 369 -14.95 -18.58 22.35
CA LEU A 369 -13.75 -18.75 23.17
C LEU A 369 -13.71 -17.81 24.39
N ASP A 370 -14.83 -17.15 24.70
CA ASP A 370 -14.96 -16.18 25.80
C ASP A 370 -13.89 -15.07 25.79
N MET A 371 -13.46 -14.66 24.60
CA MET A 371 -12.52 -13.56 24.39
C MET A 371 -13.23 -12.20 24.45
N LEU A 372 -14.52 -12.19 24.16
CA LEU A 372 -15.43 -11.06 24.33
C LEU A 372 -16.72 -11.52 25.03
N PRO A 373 -17.25 -10.71 25.96
CA PRO A 373 -18.57 -10.93 26.56
C PRO A 373 -19.65 -11.15 25.50
N LYS A 374 -20.61 -12.05 25.77
CA LYS A 374 -21.66 -12.45 24.80
C LYS A 374 -22.59 -11.30 24.38
N ASP A 375 -22.70 -10.26 25.19
CA ASP A 375 -23.49 -9.05 24.97
C ASP A 375 -22.74 -7.95 24.18
N GLN A 376 -21.42 -8.07 24.05
CA GLN A 376 -20.59 -7.04 23.43
C GLN A 376 -20.38 -7.28 21.94
N THR A 377 -20.88 -6.39 21.07
CA THR A 377 -20.59 -6.48 19.62
C THR A 377 -19.10 -6.28 19.32
N PRO A 378 -18.44 -7.16 18.54
CA PRO A 378 -17.06 -6.96 18.11
C PRO A 378 -16.91 -5.68 17.30
N ARG A 379 -15.92 -4.85 17.65
CA ARG A 379 -15.60 -3.60 16.95
C ARG A 379 -14.09 -3.40 16.93
N ASN A 380 -13.60 -2.72 15.90
CA ASN A 380 -12.20 -2.30 15.86
C ASN A 380 -11.98 -1.18 16.89
N LEU A 381 -11.39 -1.54 18.04
CA LEU A 381 -11.18 -0.62 19.15
C LEU A 381 -10.13 0.46 18.85
N VAL A 382 -9.22 0.20 17.89
CA VAL A 382 -8.23 1.18 17.43
C VAL A 382 -8.91 2.32 16.67
N ARG A 383 -9.78 1.99 15.71
CA ARG A 383 -10.65 2.97 15.04
C ARG A 383 -11.49 3.75 16.06
N ASN A 384 -12.09 3.07 17.04
CA ASN A 384 -12.90 3.73 18.07
C ASN A 384 -12.09 4.69 18.95
N ALA A 385 -10.85 4.33 19.33
CA ALA A 385 -9.99 5.19 20.14
C ALA A 385 -9.54 6.43 19.35
N LEU A 386 -9.13 6.27 18.09
CA LEU A 386 -8.73 7.38 17.24
C LEU A 386 -9.92 8.29 16.87
N ALA A 387 -11.13 7.74 16.76
CA ALA A 387 -12.37 8.50 16.57
C ALA A 387 -12.68 9.46 17.74
N GLN A 388 -12.13 9.20 18.93
CA GLN A 388 -12.34 10.03 20.13
C GLN A 388 -11.35 11.19 20.26
N LEU A 389 -10.33 11.29 19.39
CA LEU A 389 -9.46 12.47 19.37
C LEU A 389 -10.28 13.69 18.94
N HIS A 390 -10.28 14.75 19.75
CA HIS A 390 -11.13 15.92 19.52
C HIS A 390 -10.47 17.25 19.87
N LYS A 391 -9.41 17.26 20.70
CA LYS A 391 -8.73 18.50 21.08
C LYS A 391 -8.00 19.08 19.87
N GLU A 392 -8.27 20.34 19.55
CA GLU A 392 -7.71 20.99 18.36
C GLU A 392 -6.17 20.91 18.29
N ASN A 393 -5.48 21.10 19.42
CA ASN A 393 -4.01 21.01 19.47
C ASN A 393 -3.50 19.60 19.12
N GLU A 394 -4.22 18.54 19.55
CA GLU A 394 -3.88 17.16 19.23
C GLU A 394 -4.15 16.86 17.75
N LEU A 395 -5.29 17.31 17.21
CA LEU A 395 -5.62 17.18 15.79
C LEU A 395 -4.60 17.92 14.90
N ASN A 396 -4.23 19.14 15.28
CA ASN A 396 -3.23 19.93 14.58
C ASN A 396 -1.84 19.30 14.66
N PHE A 397 -1.47 18.74 15.81
CA PHE A 397 -0.20 18.01 15.98
C PHE A 397 -0.12 16.82 15.02
N VAL A 398 -1.17 15.99 14.93
CA VAL A 398 -1.24 14.83 14.03
C VAL A 398 -1.15 15.28 12.58
N TYR A 399 -2.02 16.19 12.15
CA TYR A 399 -2.05 16.65 10.77
C TYR A 399 -0.73 17.34 10.36
N SER A 400 -0.27 18.32 11.15
CA SER A 400 0.93 19.10 10.81
C SER A 400 2.19 18.24 10.76
N SER A 401 2.25 17.19 11.59
CA SER A 401 3.35 16.22 11.53
C SER A 401 3.32 15.44 10.22
N MET A 402 2.19 14.81 9.88
CA MET A 402 2.06 13.97 8.69
C MET A 402 2.18 14.76 7.38
N ILE A 403 1.53 15.92 7.29
CA ILE A 403 1.60 16.79 6.11
C ILE A 403 3.02 17.32 5.90
N SER A 404 3.79 17.56 6.97
CA SER A 404 5.18 18.01 6.85
C SER A 404 6.01 17.03 6.03
N LEU A 405 5.82 15.71 6.21
CA LEU A 405 6.49 14.69 5.39
C LEU A 405 6.05 14.77 3.93
N LEU A 406 4.76 14.94 3.66
CA LEU A 406 4.22 15.06 2.30
C LEU A 406 4.64 16.36 1.59
N LEU A 407 4.94 17.42 2.34
CA LEU A 407 5.41 18.70 1.79
C LEU A 407 6.92 18.72 1.53
N ARG A 408 7.72 17.80 2.11
CA ARG A 408 9.18 17.79 1.93
C ARG A 408 9.62 17.79 0.46
N PRO A 409 9.08 16.95 -0.45
CA PRO A 409 9.50 16.98 -1.85
C PRO A 409 9.17 18.31 -2.54
N ILE A 410 8.09 18.98 -2.13
CA ILE A 410 7.73 20.30 -2.64
C ILE A 410 8.74 21.33 -2.14
N GLN A 411 9.10 21.29 -0.86
CA GLN A 411 10.11 22.17 -0.27
C GLN A 411 11.50 21.96 -0.89
N GLU A 412 11.93 20.70 -1.06
CA GLU A 412 13.20 20.37 -1.69
C GLU A 412 13.25 20.84 -3.14
N ALA A 413 12.14 20.76 -3.87
CA ALA A 413 12.05 21.32 -5.22
C ALA A 413 12.23 22.86 -5.22
N ILE A 414 11.62 23.57 -4.27
CA ILE A 414 11.77 25.03 -4.11
C ILE A 414 13.22 25.38 -3.78
N ASP A 415 13.83 24.67 -2.82
CA ASP A 415 15.22 24.89 -2.40
C ASP A 415 16.20 24.61 -3.56
N ASN A 416 15.93 23.60 -4.37
CA ASN A 416 16.72 23.26 -5.56
C ASN A 416 16.66 24.34 -6.65
N GLU A 417 15.49 24.94 -6.86
CA GLU A 417 15.29 26.06 -7.80
C GLU A 417 15.93 27.37 -7.30
N ALA A 418 15.91 27.60 -5.99
CA ALA A 418 16.51 28.79 -5.36
C ALA A 418 18.04 28.77 -5.38
N ASN A 419 18.66 27.58 -5.55
CA ASN A 419 20.11 27.43 -5.49
C ASN A 419 20.79 27.88 -6.81
N PRO A 420 21.57 28.98 -6.82
CA PRO A 420 22.18 29.52 -8.03
C PRO A 420 23.19 28.56 -8.68
N PHE A 421 23.79 27.64 -7.92
CA PHE A 421 24.73 26.66 -8.46
C PHE A 421 24.05 25.58 -9.31
N ASN A 422 22.78 25.26 -9.04
CA ASN A 422 22.02 24.32 -9.86
C ASN A 422 21.68 24.92 -11.24
N LEU A 423 21.42 26.23 -11.29
CA LEU A 423 21.22 26.97 -12.53
C LEU A 423 22.49 26.98 -13.41
N LEU A 424 23.67 27.12 -12.80
CA LEU A 424 24.95 27.05 -13.52
C LEU A 424 25.23 25.65 -14.07
N LYS A 425 24.95 24.59 -13.31
CA LYS A 425 25.19 23.20 -13.74
C LYS A 425 24.38 22.79 -14.97
N ASN A 426 23.15 23.29 -15.08
CA ASN A 426 22.29 23.06 -16.25
C ASN A 426 22.79 23.80 -17.50
N ASN A 427 23.46 24.94 -17.33
CA ASN A 427 24.02 25.71 -18.45
C ASN A 427 25.36 25.15 -18.98
N PHE A 428 26.15 24.46 -18.14
CA PHE A 428 27.44 23.88 -18.55
C PHE A 428 27.36 22.44 -19.07
N SER A 429 26.20 21.77 -19.01
CA SER A 429 26.02 20.38 -19.44
C SER A 429 25.32 20.19 -20.79
N GLY A 430 24.90 21.29 -21.46
CA GLY A 430 24.25 21.24 -22.78
C GLY A 430 25.22 21.48 -23.94
N SER A 431 25.54 20.44 -24.72
CA SER A 431 26.08 20.60 -26.08
C SER A 431 24.99 21.21 -27.00
N PRO A 432 25.29 22.19 -27.86
CA PRO A 432 24.29 23.04 -28.52
C PRO A 432 23.62 22.42 -29.76
N THR A 433 23.45 21.10 -29.82
CA THR A 433 22.91 20.43 -31.03
C THR A 433 21.71 19.54 -30.71
N SER A 434 20.52 20.15 -30.56
CA SER A 434 19.19 19.62 -30.97
C SER A 434 18.06 20.42 -30.30
N PRO A 435 17.13 21.06 -31.05
CA PRO A 435 15.94 21.66 -30.46
C PRO A 435 14.86 20.61 -30.19
N MET A 436 14.07 20.83 -29.14
CA MET A 436 12.73 20.26 -28.86
C MET A 436 12.53 18.90 -28.17
N SER A 437 13.50 17.99 -28.03
CA SER A 437 13.28 16.71 -27.29
C SER A 437 13.95 16.62 -25.91
N VAL A 438 14.79 17.60 -25.53
CA VAL A 438 15.61 17.55 -24.31
C VAL A 438 14.86 18.05 -23.06
N GLN A 439 13.79 18.84 -23.19
CA GLN A 439 13.09 19.39 -22.01
C GLN A 439 12.42 18.30 -21.15
N GLN A 440 11.70 17.33 -21.74
CA GLN A 440 10.97 16.34 -20.95
C GLN A 440 11.87 15.32 -20.21
N ASN A 441 13.03 14.95 -20.76
CA ASN A 441 13.94 14.01 -20.11
C ASN A 441 14.80 14.65 -19.00
N THR A 442 14.99 15.97 -19.02
CA THR A 442 15.80 16.68 -18.01
C THR A 442 15.03 16.93 -16.70
N PHE A 443 13.69 17.08 -16.76
CA PHE A 443 12.85 17.24 -15.57
C PHE A 443 12.72 15.96 -14.72
N LYS A 444 12.77 14.77 -15.33
CA LYS A 444 12.72 13.50 -14.56
C LYS A 444 13.97 13.32 -13.68
N SER A 445 15.12 13.83 -14.09
CA SER A 445 16.35 13.80 -13.27
C SER A 445 16.39 14.85 -12.15
N SER A 446 15.43 15.79 -12.09
CA SER A 446 15.39 16.87 -11.10
C SER A 446 14.28 16.74 -10.06
N MET A 447 13.37 15.76 -10.19
CA MET A 447 12.30 15.57 -9.21
C MET A 447 12.85 14.96 -7.92
N PRO A 448 12.52 15.53 -6.74
CA PRO A 448 12.96 14.96 -5.46
C PRO A 448 12.46 13.54 -5.26
N SER A 449 13.25 12.70 -4.57
CA SER A 449 12.83 11.34 -4.24
C SER A 449 11.79 11.35 -3.13
N LEU A 450 10.76 10.51 -3.23
CA LEU A 450 9.77 10.35 -2.18
C LEU A 450 10.28 9.42 -1.06
N SER A 451 9.82 9.68 0.17
CA SER A 451 10.05 8.79 1.31
C SER A 451 9.35 7.45 1.10
N SER A 452 9.92 6.36 1.61
CA SER A 452 9.23 5.06 1.63
C SER A 452 7.90 5.13 2.37
N TRP A 453 7.78 5.97 3.40
CA TRP A 453 6.59 6.12 4.25
C TRP A 453 5.44 6.88 3.60
N THR A 454 5.63 7.46 2.41
CA THR A 454 4.65 8.38 1.82
C THR A 454 3.29 7.73 1.60
N THR A 455 3.24 6.49 1.11
CA THR A 455 1.97 5.78 0.85
C THR A 455 1.18 5.55 2.14
N GLU A 456 1.82 5.02 3.19
CA GLU A 456 1.16 4.75 4.46
C GLU A 456 0.73 6.03 5.19
N ILE A 457 1.48 7.13 5.04
CA ILE A 457 1.07 8.43 5.60
C ILE A 457 -0.18 8.97 4.89
N VAL A 458 -0.28 8.83 3.56
CA VAL A 458 -1.51 9.20 2.83
C VAL A 458 -2.69 8.34 3.28
N VAL A 459 -2.49 7.02 3.40
CA VAL A 459 -3.49 6.08 3.94
C VAL A 459 -3.93 6.50 5.35
N LEU A 460 -3.00 6.82 6.24
CA LEU A 460 -3.28 7.21 7.62
C LEU A 460 -4.09 8.51 7.69
N ILE A 461 -3.75 9.52 6.88
CA ILE A 461 -4.55 10.75 6.79
C ILE A 461 -5.96 10.44 6.28
N TRP A 462 -6.09 9.62 5.22
CA TRP A 462 -7.39 9.27 4.65
C TRP A 462 -8.25 8.52 5.67
N GLU A 463 -7.71 7.51 6.34
CA GLU A 463 -8.42 6.74 7.37
C GLU A 463 -8.82 7.58 8.59
N LEU A 464 -7.97 8.50 9.04
CA LEU A 464 -8.31 9.43 10.13
C LEU A 464 -9.47 10.36 9.75
N ILE A 465 -9.53 10.83 8.49
CA ILE A 465 -10.66 11.62 7.99
C ILE A 465 -11.94 10.78 7.96
N GLN A 466 -11.84 9.49 7.64
CA GLN A 466 -13.00 8.60 7.58
C GLN A 466 -13.52 8.22 8.98
N CYS A 467 -12.63 7.85 9.90
CA CYS A 467 -13.03 7.32 11.21
C CYS A 467 -13.27 8.41 12.27
N ASN A 468 -12.73 9.62 12.11
CA ASN A 468 -12.83 10.69 13.09
C ASN A 468 -13.48 11.96 12.50
N LYS A 469 -14.74 12.22 12.91
CA LYS A 469 -15.50 13.40 12.49
C LYS A 469 -14.85 14.73 12.88
N ASN A 470 -14.21 14.81 14.05
CA ASN A 470 -13.52 16.03 14.50
C ASN A 470 -12.27 16.30 13.65
N PHE A 471 -11.50 15.26 13.35
CA PHE A 471 -10.34 15.37 12.45
C PHE A 471 -10.79 15.75 11.04
N LYS A 472 -11.84 15.10 10.49
CA LYS A 472 -12.47 15.49 9.22
C LYS A 472 -12.82 16.97 9.20
N ASN A 473 -13.60 17.44 10.18
CA ASN A 473 -14.03 18.83 10.25
C ASN A 473 -12.85 19.79 10.38
N PHE A 474 -11.85 19.45 11.20
CA PHE A 474 -10.63 20.24 11.34
C PHE A 474 -9.87 20.36 10.01
N VAL A 475 -9.62 19.24 9.32
CA VAL A 475 -8.91 19.24 8.02
C VAL A 475 -9.73 19.98 6.97
N TYR A 476 -11.02 19.69 6.85
CA TYR A 476 -11.88 20.27 5.82
C TYR A 476 -12.04 21.78 6.01
N SER A 477 -12.16 22.25 7.25
CA SER A 477 -12.35 23.67 7.52
C SER A 477 -11.07 24.51 7.42
N LYS A 478 -9.90 23.96 7.78
CA LYS A 478 -8.65 24.72 7.98
C LYS A 478 -7.49 24.33 7.06
N LYS A 479 -7.45 23.10 6.55
CA LYS A 479 -6.22 22.52 5.95
C LYS A 479 -6.40 21.91 4.55
N VAL A 480 -7.64 21.70 4.10
CA VAL A 480 -7.91 20.94 2.87
C VAL A 480 -7.34 21.57 1.60
N GLN A 481 -7.16 22.88 1.55
CA GLN A 481 -6.58 23.57 0.40
C GLN A 481 -5.13 23.13 0.14
N GLU A 482 -4.30 23.12 1.18
CA GLU A 482 -2.92 22.63 1.15
C GLU A 482 -2.88 21.14 0.79
N LEU A 483 -3.79 20.34 1.38
CA LEU A 483 -3.89 18.91 1.08
C LEU A 483 -4.27 18.64 -0.39
N MET A 484 -5.23 19.38 -0.96
CA MET A 484 -5.66 19.23 -2.36
C MET A 484 -4.54 19.65 -3.34
N VAL A 485 -3.84 20.74 -3.05
CA VAL A 485 -2.68 21.17 -3.86
C VAL A 485 -1.55 20.14 -3.80
N THR A 486 -1.31 19.57 -2.62
CA THR A 486 -0.28 18.53 -2.40
C THR A 486 -0.65 17.23 -3.11
N THR A 487 -1.86 16.70 -2.93
CA THR A 487 -2.29 15.46 -3.60
C THR A 487 -2.20 15.58 -5.13
N LEU A 488 -2.64 16.71 -5.70
CA LEU A 488 -2.53 16.94 -7.14
C LEU A 488 -1.08 17.10 -7.62
N TYR A 489 -0.18 17.69 -6.81
CA TYR A 489 1.25 17.76 -7.13
C TYR A 489 1.83 16.35 -7.32
N TYR A 490 1.52 15.43 -6.41
CA TYR A 490 2.02 14.06 -6.48
C TYR A 490 1.49 13.33 -7.73
N ILE A 491 0.19 13.43 -8.00
CA ILE A 491 -0.41 12.88 -9.24
C ILE A 491 0.27 13.49 -10.48
N LYS A 492 0.52 14.80 -10.48
CA LYS A 492 1.10 15.50 -11.62
C LYS A 492 2.58 15.18 -11.88
N PHE A 493 3.40 14.91 -10.87
CA PHE A 493 4.83 14.75 -11.12
C PHE A 493 5.34 13.32 -10.98
N TYR A 494 4.60 12.44 -10.29
CA TYR A 494 5.01 11.06 -10.06
C TYR A 494 4.12 10.02 -10.75
N ARG A 495 3.10 10.42 -11.52
CA ARG A 495 2.20 9.49 -12.27
C ARG A 495 2.91 8.49 -13.18
N ASN A 496 4.06 8.88 -13.72
CA ASN A 496 4.82 8.08 -14.68
C ASN A 496 5.93 7.27 -14.02
N ASP A 497 6.10 7.37 -12.70
CA ASP A 497 7.10 6.60 -11.97
C ASP A 497 6.60 5.15 -11.76
N PRO A 498 7.30 4.13 -12.28
CA PRO A 498 6.86 2.74 -12.18
C PRO A 498 6.83 2.18 -10.75
N ILE A 499 7.51 2.84 -9.79
CA ILE A 499 7.50 2.50 -8.36
C ILE A 499 6.24 3.07 -7.70
N TRP A 500 5.92 4.34 -7.94
CA TRP A 500 4.84 5.04 -7.23
C TRP A 500 3.47 4.89 -7.89
N LYS A 501 3.42 4.73 -9.22
CA LYS A 501 2.18 4.63 -9.99
C LYS A 501 1.20 3.55 -9.47
N PRO A 502 1.59 2.28 -9.29
CA PRO A 502 0.62 1.22 -8.93
C PRO A 502 0.04 1.38 -7.52
N ASN A 503 0.77 2.02 -6.61
CA ASN A 503 0.40 2.13 -5.20
C ASN A 503 -0.03 3.56 -4.85
N LEU A 504 0.94 4.44 -4.59
CA LEU A 504 0.71 5.80 -4.10
C LEU A 504 -0.20 6.63 -5.01
N ILE A 505 0.08 6.67 -6.32
CA ILE A 505 -0.67 7.54 -7.24
C ILE A 505 -2.11 7.08 -7.38
N ARG A 506 -2.34 5.77 -7.40
CA ARG A 506 -3.68 5.20 -7.45
C ARG A 506 -4.49 5.52 -6.19
N ILE A 507 -3.87 5.40 -5.01
CA ILE A 507 -4.49 5.83 -3.74
C ILE A 507 -4.82 7.32 -3.78
N LEU A 508 -3.87 8.16 -4.23
CA LEU A 508 -4.08 9.60 -4.31
C LEU A 508 -5.22 9.95 -5.27
N CYS A 509 -5.40 9.20 -6.36
CA CYS A 509 -6.51 9.46 -7.27
C CYS A 509 -7.87 9.31 -6.57
N TYR A 510 -8.10 8.17 -5.93
CA TYR A 510 -9.35 7.93 -5.22
C TYR A 510 -9.49 8.79 -3.95
N PHE A 511 -8.39 9.14 -3.29
CA PHE A 511 -8.43 10.05 -2.15
C PHE A 511 -8.80 11.49 -2.58
N THR A 512 -8.24 11.99 -3.69
CA THR A 512 -8.62 13.30 -4.26
C THR A 512 -10.07 13.29 -4.73
N LEU A 513 -10.55 12.19 -5.33
CA LEU A 513 -11.96 12.02 -5.67
C LEU A 513 -12.85 12.13 -4.42
N TYR A 514 -12.52 11.36 -3.37
CA TYR A 514 -13.21 11.37 -2.08
C TYR A 514 -13.29 12.79 -1.48
N LEU A 515 -12.17 13.54 -1.46
CA LEU A 515 -12.14 14.92 -0.99
C LEU A 515 -13.00 15.85 -1.85
N SER A 516 -12.91 15.74 -3.18
CA SER A 516 -13.64 16.60 -4.12
C SER A 516 -15.17 16.40 -4.08
N SER A 517 -15.64 15.30 -3.50
CA SER A 517 -17.06 14.96 -3.41
C SER A 517 -17.79 15.59 -2.22
N ASP A 518 -17.06 16.19 -1.26
CA ASP A 518 -17.64 16.79 -0.06
C ASP A 518 -17.88 18.30 -0.24
N ASP A 519 -19.10 18.74 0.12
CA ASP A 519 -19.57 20.12 -0.07
C ASP A 519 -18.75 21.16 0.72
N LEU A 520 -18.28 20.80 1.92
CA LEU A 520 -17.45 21.70 2.72
C LEU A 520 -16.09 21.91 2.05
N VAL A 521 -15.54 20.85 1.45
CA VAL A 521 -14.26 20.91 0.73
C VAL A 521 -14.40 21.79 -0.51
N THR A 522 -15.38 21.53 -1.36
CA THR A 522 -15.59 22.30 -2.59
C THR A 522 -15.85 23.77 -2.30
N THR A 523 -16.63 24.08 -1.25
CA THR A 523 -16.85 25.45 -0.77
C THR A 523 -15.55 26.13 -0.34
N LYS A 524 -14.67 25.42 0.38
CA LYS A 524 -13.37 25.95 0.81
C LYS A 524 -12.41 26.16 -0.36
N LEU A 525 -12.50 25.37 -1.42
CA LEU A 525 -11.67 25.55 -2.62
C LEU A 525 -12.02 26.82 -3.41
N LEU A 526 -13.21 27.41 -3.20
CA LEU A 526 -13.58 28.69 -3.82
C LEU A 526 -12.86 29.90 -3.21
N SER A 527 -12.16 29.75 -2.08
CA SER A 527 -11.44 30.86 -1.48
C SER A 527 -10.28 31.34 -2.38
N PRO A 528 -9.89 32.63 -2.27
CA PRO A 528 -8.70 33.14 -2.95
C PRO A 528 -7.46 32.34 -2.62
N PHE A 529 -6.63 32.12 -3.64
CA PHE A 529 -5.30 31.54 -3.53
C PHE A 529 -4.34 32.64 -3.05
N PRO A 530 -3.78 32.58 -1.83
CA PRO A 530 -2.95 33.65 -1.30
C PRO A 530 -1.68 33.85 -2.13
N SER A 531 -1.38 35.08 -2.53
CA SER A 531 -0.18 35.40 -3.31
C SER A 531 1.12 35.02 -2.60
N SER A 532 1.16 35.10 -1.27
CA SER A 532 2.31 34.66 -0.47
C SER A 532 2.52 33.14 -0.52
N TYR A 533 1.45 32.36 -0.41
CA TYR A 533 1.49 30.90 -0.52
C TYR A 533 1.89 30.49 -1.95
N TYR A 534 1.30 31.11 -2.97
CA TYR A 534 1.64 30.86 -4.38
C TYR A 534 3.10 31.13 -4.68
N SER A 535 3.64 32.28 -4.26
CA SER A 535 5.02 32.66 -4.57
C SER A 535 6.05 31.82 -3.82
N ASN A 536 5.81 31.51 -2.54
CA ASN A 536 6.83 30.97 -1.65
C ASN A 536 6.69 29.47 -1.33
N GLN A 537 5.50 28.88 -1.51
CA GLN A 537 5.23 27.48 -1.14
C GLN A 537 4.92 26.58 -2.33
N ILE A 538 4.96 27.12 -3.56
CA ILE A 538 4.76 26.38 -4.80
C ILE A 538 6.03 26.48 -5.67
N PRO A 539 6.60 25.36 -6.13
CA PRO A 539 7.73 25.35 -7.07
C PRO A 539 7.37 26.03 -8.39
N ASN A 540 8.33 26.66 -9.06
CA ASN A 540 8.08 27.42 -10.29
C ASN A 540 7.51 26.56 -11.42
N PHE A 541 7.94 25.30 -11.55
CA PHE A 541 7.38 24.38 -12.54
C PHE A 541 5.93 23.93 -12.24
N TYR A 542 5.45 24.13 -11.01
CA TYR A 542 4.08 23.84 -10.61
C TYR A 542 3.18 25.08 -10.60
N LYS A 543 3.76 26.28 -10.69
CA LYS A 543 3.02 27.53 -10.92
C LYS A 543 2.39 27.53 -12.31
N LEU A 544 1.38 28.37 -12.50
CA LEU A 544 0.80 28.65 -13.80
C LEU A 544 1.79 29.47 -14.64
N ASN A 545 1.84 29.19 -15.95
CA ASN A 545 2.67 29.91 -16.93
C ASN A 545 2.08 31.31 -17.22
N THR A 546 2.06 32.19 -16.23
CA THR A 546 1.59 33.58 -16.33
C THR A 546 2.65 34.53 -15.78
N SER A 547 2.70 35.77 -16.27
CA SER A 547 3.67 36.81 -15.86
C SER A 547 3.47 37.35 -14.43
N GLY A 548 2.84 36.56 -13.55
CA GLY A 548 2.45 36.89 -12.18
C GLY A 548 1.26 36.04 -11.71
N PRO A 549 0.97 35.99 -10.39
CA PRO A 549 -0.23 35.34 -9.89
C PRO A 549 -1.46 36.04 -10.50
N PRO A 550 -2.39 35.31 -11.13
CA PRO A 550 -3.59 35.90 -11.68
C PRO A 550 -4.37 36.62 -10.57
N SER A 551 -4.85 37.84 -10.83
CA SER A 551 -5.75 38.52 -9.90
C SER A 551 -7.02 37.67 -9.72
N ASN A 552 -7.41 37.43 -8.46
CA ASN A 552 -8.58 36.63 -8.08
C ASN A 552 -8.53 35.13 -8.42
N LEU A 553 -7.35 34.50 -8.53
CA LEU A 553 -7.25 33.04 -8.64
C LEU A 553 -7.76 32.36 -7.36
N SER A 554 -8.69 31.41 -7.46
CA SER A 554 -9.07 30.53 -6.35
C SER A 554 -8.28 29.20 -6.35
N TYR A 555 -8.31 28.46 -5.23
CA TYR A 555 -7.75 27.10 -5.19
C TYR A 555 -8.42 26.18 -6.21
N ARG A 556 -9.75 26.26 -6.36
CA ARG A 556 -10.50 25.55 -7.39
C ARG A 556 -9.92 25.82 -8.78
N ASP A 557 -9.71 27.09 -9.12
CA ASP A 557 -9.24 27.48 -10.45
C ASP A 557 -7.84 26.96 -10.72
N PHE A 558 -6.94 27.05 -9.74
CA PHE A 558 -5.60 26.46 -9.83
C PHE A 558 -5.67 24.96 -10.13
N LEU A 559 -6.46 24.20 -9.35
CA LEU A 559 -6.62 22.75 -9.54
C LEU A 559 -7.20 22.43 -10.92
N VAL A 560 -8.27 23.11 -11.35
CA VAL A 560 -8.90 22.90 -12.66
C VAL A 560 -7.92 23.15 -13.81
N ILE A 561 -7.13 24.22 -13.75
CA ILE A 561 -6.12 24.51 -14.79
C ILE A 561 -5.06 23.40 -14.82
N GLN A 562 -4.58 22.95 -13.66
CA GLN A 562 -3.58 21.87 -13.58
C GLN A 562 -4.12 20.54 -14.12
N ILE A 563 -5.37 20.21 -13.81
CA ILE A 563 -6.08 19.02 -14.32
C ILE A 563 -6.24 19.10 -15.84
N CYS A 564 -6.75 20.21 -16.37
CA CYS A 564 -6.91 20.41 -17.82
C CYS A 564 -5.56 20.36 -18.55
N THR A 565 -4.50 20.86 -17.92
CA THR A 565 -3.14 20.75 -18.46
C THR A 565 -2.72 19.30 -18.60
N MET A 566 -2.87 18.47 -17.56
CA MET A 566 -2.55 17.03 -17.66
C MET A 566 -3.39 16.33 -18.74
N LEU A 567 -4.71 16.59 -18.77
CA LEU A 567 -5.60 16.00 -19.78
C LEU A 567 -5.23 16.39 -21.22
N THR A 568 -4.64 17.57 -21.43
CA THR A 568 -4.25 18.05 -22.76
C THR A 568 -2.84 17.62 -23.15
N THR A 569 -1.88 17.58 -22.22
CA THR A 569 -0.48 17.25 -22.53
C THR A 569 -0.18 15.77 -22.52
N ASP A 570 -0.85 14.99 -21.67
CA ASP A 570 -0.47 13.60 -21.42
C ASP A 570 -1.20 12.61 -22.34
N ASP A 571 -0.61 11.43 -22.50
CA ASP A 571 -1.27 10.28 -23.10
C ASP A 571 -2.37 9.76 -22.18
N PHE A 572 -3.33 9.04 -22.78
CA PHE A 572 -4.44 8.47 -22.05
C PHE A 572 -3.97 7.35 -21.12
N ASP A 573 -4.26 7.46 -19.83
CA ASP A 573 -3.96 6.48 -18.81
C ASP A 573 -5.26 6.00 -18.18
N ILE A 574 -5.59 4.71 -18.35
CA ILE A 574 -6.87 4.13 -17.89
C ILE A 574 -7.06 4.22 -16.37
N THR A 575 -5.99 4.31 -15.59
CA THR A 575 -6.07 4.43 -14.12
C THR A 575 -6.20 5.90 -13.70
N ILE A 576 -5.51 6.83 -14.37
CA ILE A 576 -5.39 8.22 -13.92
C ILE A 576 -6.35 9.17 -14.63
N THR A 577 -6.40 9.10 -15.97
CA THR A 577 -7.19 10.02 -16.81
C THR A 577 -8.67 10.05 -16.41
N PRO A 578 -9.34 8.93 -16.10
CA PRO A 578 -10.74 9.00 -15.73
C PRO A 578 -11.02 9.78 -14.45
N ASN A 579 -10.17 9.61 -13.42
CA ASN A 579 -10.27 10.36 -12.16
C ASN A 579 -10.18 11.88 -12.40
N LEU A 580 -9.34 12.31 -13.35
CA LEU A 580 -9.21 13.73 -13.70
C LEU A 580 -10.52 14.33 -14.25
N PHE A 581 -11.27 13.59 -15.06
CA PHE A 581 -12.60 14.01 -15.53
C PHE A 581 -13.63 14.02 -14.41
N GLU A 582 -13.56 13.06 -13.50
CA GLU A 582 -14.44 12.98 -12.32
C GLU A 582 -14.21 14.20 -11.39
N TYR A 583 -12.96 14.63 -11.22
CA TYR A 583 -12.66 15.87 -10.49
C TYR A 583 -13.25 17.09 -11.17
N LEU A 584 -13.15 17.20 -12.51
CA LEU A 584 -13.75 18.33 -13.24
C LEU A 584 -15.26 18.35 -13.08
N TYR A 585 -15.91 17.19 -13.08
CA TYR A 585 -17.35 17.11 -12.82
C TYR A 585 -17.72 17.66 -11.44
N ASN A 586 -16.94 17.35 -10.40
CA ASN A 586 -17.16 17.85 -9.05
C ASN A 586 -16.78 19.33 -8.86
N LEU A 587 -15.75 19.84 -9.56
CA LEU A 587 -15.14 21.15 -9.29
C LEU A 587 -15.66 22.31 -10.16
N LEU A 588 -16.33 22.02 -11.28
CA LEU A 588 -16.83 23.06 -12.20
C LEU A 588 -18.16 23.70 -11.75
N PRO A 589 -19.23 22.95 -11.44
CA PRO A 589 -20.55 23.49 -11.12
C PRO A 589 -20.68 23.90 -9.65
N LEU A 590 -19.87 24.86 -9.20
CA LEU A 590 -19.84 25.33 -7.82
C LEU A 590 -20.36 26.78 -7.68
N THR A 591 -21.04 27.07 -6.57
CA THR A 591 -21.47 28.41 -6.13
C THR A 591 -21.23 28.56 -4.62
N HIS A 592 -21.26 29.79 -4.10
CA HIS A 592 -21.27 30.01 -2.64
C HIS A 592 -22.67 29.76 -2.07
N THR A 593 -22.73 29.08 -0.93
CA THR A 593 -23.97 28.92 -0.16
C THR A 593 -24.38 30.22 0.55
N ASP A 594 -23.42 31.12 0.81
CA ASP A 594 -23.62 32.30 1.64
C ASP A 594 -23.87 33.56 0.79
N SER A 595 -25.11 34.02 0.75
CA SER A 595 -25.55 35.25 0.07
C SER A 595 -24.85 36.54 0.53
N ASN A 596 -24.09 36.49 1.63
CA ASN A 596 -23.39 37.63 2.25
C ASN A 596 -21.92 37.76 1.84
N SER A 597 -21.36 36.86 1.02
CA SER A 597 -19.97 36.98 0.60
C SER A 597 -19.80 38.11 -0.42
N LYS A 598 -19.03 39.16 -0.05
CA LYS A 598 -18.68 40.27 -0.97
C LYS A 598 -17.82 39.83 -2.16
N LEU A 599 -17.24 38.63 -2.12
CA LEU A 599 -16.41 38.09 -3.21
C LEU A 599 -17.29 37.41 -4.27
N LYS A 600 -17.28 37.92 -5.49
CA LYS A 600 -17.85 37.21 -6.64
C LYS A 600 -16.89 36.11 -7.07
N VAL A 601 -17.28 34.86 -6.92
CA VAL A 601 -16.55 33.70 -7.46
C VAL A 601 -16.90 33.57 -8.94
N ILE A 602 -15.95 33.94 -9.79
CA ILE A 602 -16.11 33.91 -11.23
C ILE A 602 -14.96 33.10 -11.80
N LEU A 603 -15.26 32.14 -12.68
CA LEU A 603 -14.24 31.38 -13.39
C LEU A 603 -13.32 32.33 -14.18
N PRO A 604 -11.99 32.31 -13.96
CA PRO A 604 -11.06 33.09 -14.76
C PRO A 604 -11.09 32.68 -16.24
N TYR A 605 -10.80 33.62 -17.13
CA TYR A 605 -10.77 33.35 -18.58
C TYR A 605 -9.75 32.26 -18.93
N ILE A 606 -8.58 32.26 -18.29
CA ILE A 606 -7.56 31.21 -18.47
C ILE A 606 -8.08 29.81 -18.12
N THR A 607 -8.88 29.68 -17.07
CA THR A 607 -9.54 28.42 -16.69
C THR A 607 -10.51 27.96 -17.77
N CYS A 608 -11.30 28.89 -18.32
CA CYS A 608 -12.26 28.60 -19.39
C CYS A 608 -11.57 28.13 -20.68
N ILE A 609 -10.44 28.75 -21.05
CA ILE A 609 -9.64 28.31 -22.20
C ILE A 609 -9.03 26.93 -21.95
N ALA A 610 -8.55 26.64 -20.74
CA ALA A 610 -8.04 25.31 -20.40
C ALA A 610 -9.10 24.21 -20.59
N ILE A 611 -10.35 24.47 -20.17
CA ILE A 611 -11.49 23.57 -20.39
C ILE A 611 -11.78 23.38 -21.89
N LEU A 612 -11.82 24.47 -22.67
CA LEU A 612 -12.03 24.41 -24.13
C LEU A 612 -10.94 23.59 -24.84
N ASN A 613 -9.70 23.66 -24.37
CA ASN A 613 -8.60 22.85 -24.93
C ASN A 613 -8.80 21.35 -24.67
N VAL A 614 -9.35 20.95 -23.52
CA VAL A 614 -9.72 19.55 -23.26
C VAL A 614 -10.81 19.11 -24.23
N ILE A 615 -11.87 19.91 -24.42
CA ILE A 615 -12.93 19.62 -25.38
C ILE A 615 -12.31 19.44 -26.77
N LYS A 616 -11.47 20.37 -27.22
CA LYS A 616 -10.81 20.32 -28.53
C LYS A 616 -10.00 19.03 -28.73
N LYS A 617 -9.21 18.60 -27.73
CA LYS A 617 -8.42 17.36 -27.82
C LYS A 617 -9.30 16.11 -27.88
N TYR A 618 -10.32 16.03 -27.04
CA TYR A 618 -11.19 14.84 -26.96
C TYR A 618 -12.30 14.82 -28.02
N SER A 619 -12.48 15.91 -28.77
CA SER A 619 -13.37 15.96 -29.95
C SER A 619 -12.72 15.36 -31.22
N LEU A 620 -11.43 14.98 -31.16
CA LEU A 620 -10.77 14.33 -32.28
C LEU A 620 -11.31 12.92 -32.47
N GLU A 621 -11.51 12.53 -33.74
CA GLU A 621 -12.08 11.24 -34.16
C GLU A 621 -11.56 10.00 -33.40
N PRO A 622 -10.24 9.76 -33.20
CA PRO A 622 -9.77 8.58 -32.48
C PRO A 622 -10.22 8.52 -31.02
N ASN A 623 -10.48 9.67 -30.38
CA ASN A 623 -11.00 9.72 -29.01
C ASN A 623 -12.51 9.53 -28.96
N LEU A 624 -13.22 9.86 -30.04
CA LEU A 624 -14.67 9.67 -30.15
C LEU A 624 -15.07 8.22 -30.53
N LYS A 625 -14.14 7.44 -31.11
CA LYS A 625 -14.32 6.00 -31.38
C LYS A 625 -14.11 5.12 -30.14
N ASP A 626 -13.47 5.64 -29.09
CA ASP A 626 -13.22 4.94 -27.82
C ASP A 626 -14.39 5.17 -26.83
N PRO A 627 -15.14 4.11 -26.43
CA PRO A 627 -16.32 4.26 -25.57
C PRO A 627 -16.03 4.90 -24.20
N LEU A 628 -14.86 4.60 -23.61
CA LEU A 628 -14.48 5.14 -22.31
C LEU A 628 -14.15 6.63 -22.45
N LYS A 629 -13.35 7.02 -23.45
CA LYS A 629 -13.02 8.44 -23.68
C LYS A 629 -14.25 9.27 -24.01
N MET A 630 -15.20 8.70 -24.74
CA MET A 630 -16.51 9.31 -25.03
C MET A 630 -17.34 9.56 -23.77
N ASP A 631 -17.36 8.61 -22.84
CA ASP A 631 -18.04 8.77 -21.55
C ASP A 631 -17.39 9.86 -20.70
N LEU A 632 -16.06 9.91 -20.69
CA LEU A 632 -15.32 10.94 -19.96
C LEU A 632 -15.59 12.34 -20.54
N LEU A 633 -15.65 12.47 -21.87
CA LEU A 633 -16.08 13.71 -22.50
C LEU A 633 -17.54 14.06 -22.15
N ALA A 634 -18.43 13.06 -22.03
CA ALA A 634 -19.80 13.29 -21.56
C ALA A 634 -19.84 13.86 -20.14
N LEU A 635 -18.98 13.38 -19.23
CA LEU A 635 -18.87 13.94 -17.87
C LEU A 635 -18.49 15.42 -17.92
N LEU A 636 -17.49 15.80 -18.72
CA LEU A 636 -17.08 17.20 -18.86
C LEU A 636 -18.22 18.05 -19.44
N MET A 637 -18.90 17.57 -20.49
CA MET A 637 -20.01 18.30 -21.09
C MET A 637 -21.18 18.48 -20.13
N ARG A 638 -21.50 17.48 -19.30
CA ARG A 638 -22.52 17.58 -18.25
C ARG A 638 -22.12 18.57 -17.16
N ALA A 639 -20.85 18.57 -16.74
CA ALA A 639 -20.34 19.53 -15.78
C ALA A 639 -20.49 20.97 -16.28
N ILE A 640 -20.14 21.23 -17.54
CA ILE A 640 -20.31 22.54 -18.19
C ILE A 640 -21.80 22.91 -18.27
N ALA A 641 -22.66 21.97 -18.67
CA ALA A 641 -24.11 22.20 -18.72
C ALA A 641 -24.67 22.59 -17.34
N HIS A 642 -24.26 21.91 -16.27
CA HIS A 642 -24.64 22.29 -14.91
C HIS A 642 -24.14 23.70 -14.56
N SER A 643 -22.88 24.03 -14.83
CA SER A 643 -22.32 25.37 -14.58
C SER A 643 -23.14 26.46 -15.27
N VAL A 644 -23.39 26.34 -16.58
CA VAL A 644 -24.05 27.41 -17.36
C VAL A 644 -25.57 27.50 -17.16
N CYS A 645 -26.22 26.39 -16.78
CA CYS A 645 -27.67 26.39 -16.54
C CYS A 645 -28.02 26.74 -15.10
N ARG A 646 -27.30 26.19 -14.10
CA ARG A 646 -27.61 26.42 -12.67
C ARG A 646 -27.00 27.72 -12.15
N TYR A 647 -25.75 28.00 -12.55
CA TYR A 647 -24.92 29.04 -11.95
C TYR A 647 -24.39 30.02 -13.02
N HIS A 648 -25.31 30.59 -13.81
CA HIS A 648 -24.95 31.41 -14.97
C HIS A 648 -24.17 32.68 -14.61
N LYS A 649 -24.41 33.24 -13.42
CA LYS A 649 -23.73 34.46 -12.96
C LYS A 649 -22.26 34.18 -12.65
N GLU A 650 -22.01 33.11 -11.91
CA GLU A 650 -20.68 32.58 -11.57
C GLU A 650 -19.95 32.07 -12.83
N SER A 651 -20.71 31.56 -13.80
CA SER A 651 -20.24 31.02 -15.08
C SER A 651 -20.24 32.03 -16.22
N ARG A 652 -20.41 33.34 -15.96
CA ARG A 652 -20.49 34.38 -17.00
C ARG A 652 -19.27 34.38 -17.94
N THR A 653 -18.06 34.16 -17.39
CA THR A 653 -16.83 34.06 -18.19
C THR A 653 -16.77 32.79 -19.02
N LEU A 654 -17.32 31.69 -18.49
CA LEU A 654 -17.41 30.42 -19.22
C LEU A 654 -18.38 30.55 -20.39
N LEU A 655 -19.54 31.17 -20.18
CA LEU A 655 -20.51 31.49 -21.24
C LEU A 655 -19.87 32.38 -22.32
N TYR A 656 -19.17 33.45 -21.92
CA TYR A 656 -18.44 34.30 -22.86
C TYR A 656 -17.38 33.51 -23.65
N ALA A 657 -16.57 32.70 -22.98
CA ALA A 657 -15.51 31.91 -23.63
C ALA A 657 -16.08 30.86 -24.60
N LEU A 658 -17.16 30.17 -24.22
CA LEU A 658 -17.86 29.21 -25.07
C LEU A 658 -18.47 29.89 -26.30
N ALA A 659 -19.09 31.06 -26.11
CA ALA A 659 -19.72 31.78 -27.20
C ALA A 659 -18.72 32.44 -28.15
N LYS A 660 -17.58 32.93 -27.64
CA LYS A 660 -16.44 33.38 -28.46
C LYS A 660 -15.80 32.24 -29.25
N ASN A 661 -15.78 31.02 -28.71
CA ASN A 661 -15.16 29.83 -29.31
C ASN A 661 -16.20 28.78 -29.75
N GLU A 662 -17.39 29.20 -30.19
CA GLU A 662 -18.52 28.31 -30.51
C GLU A 662 -18.14 27.24 -31.57
N LYS A 663 -17.18 27.55 -32.45
CA LYS A 663 -16.62 26.61 -33.43
C LYS A 663 -16.13 25.31 -32.78
N VAL A 664 -15.62 25.33 -31.54
CA VAL A 664 -15.19 24.12 -30.83
C VAL A 664 -16.38 23.19 -30.56
N LEU A 665 -17.52 23.73 -30.15
CA LEU A 665 -18.75 22.97 -29.91
C LEU A 665 -19.38 22.48 -31.22
N LEU A 666 -19.36 23.31 -32.26
CA LEU A 666 -19.84 22.95 -33.59
C LEU A 666 -19.01 21.83 -34.21
N ASN A 667 -17.68 21.87 -34.07
CA ASN A 667 -16.80 20.81 -34.55
C ASN A 667 -17.06 19.49 -33.81
N LEU A 668 -17.27 19.53 -32.50
CA LEU A 668 -17.66 18.35 -31.73
C LEU A 668 -19.02 17.81 -32.20
N LEU A 669 -20.01 18.69 -32.38
CA LEU A 669 -21.32 18.29 -32.91
C LEU A 669 -21.17 17.64 -34.28
N GLN A 670 -20.44 18.27 -35.20
CA GLN A 670 -20.20 17.74 -36.54
C GLN A 670 -19.49 16.40 -36.47
N SER A 671 -18.46 16.24 -35.63
CA SER A 671 -17.74 14.96 -35.49
C SER A 671 -18.67 13.85 -34.98
N VAL A 672 -19.52 14.15 -34.00
CA VAL A 672 -20.56 13.23 -33.51
C VAL A 672 -21.60 12.91 -34.59
N GLN A 673 -21.89 13.83 -35.51
CA GLN A 673 -22.80 13.61 -36.63
C GLN A 673 -22.15 12.82 -37.78
N THR A 674 -20.92 13.12 -38.16
CA THR A 674 -20.21 12.41 -39.24
C THR A 674 -19.95 10.97 -38.86
N LEU A 675 -19.51 10.72 -37.62
CA LEU A 675 -19.34 9.37 -37.10
C LEU A 675 -20.65 8.56 -37.09
N THR A 676 -21.81 9.21 -37.18
CA THR A 676 -23.09 8.49 -37.33
C THR A 676 -23.41 8.09 -38.77
N PHE A 677 -22.83 8.77 -39.75
CA PHE A 677 -23.02 8.45 -41.16
C PHE A 677 -21.99 7.43 -41.69
N GLU A 678 -20.82 7.32 -41.08
CA GLU A 678 -19.83 6.29 -41.44
C GLU A 678 -20.35 4.87 -41.16
N PHE A 679 -21.06 4.64 -40.05
CA PHE A 679 -21.69 3.34 -39.77
C PHE A 679 -22.82 2.98 -40.77
N ASP A 680 -23.52 3.97 -41.34
CA ASP A 680 -24.57 3.73 -42.36
C ASP A 680 -23.99 3.42 -43.76
N SER A 681 -22.71 3.72 -44.02
CA SER A 681 -22.11 3.61 -45.37
C SER A 681 -21.24 2.37 -45.57
N ASP A 682 -20.74 1.74 -44.49
CA ASP A 682 -20.02 0.47 -44.57
C ASP A 682 -20.93 -0.73 -44.90
N GLU A 683 -22.26 -0.60 -44.81
CA GLU A 683 -23.23 -1.61 -45.28
C GLU A 683 -23.65 -1.45 -46.76
N ALA A 684 -23.23 -0.39 -47.45
CA ALA A 684 -23.74 -0.04 -48.79
C ALA A 684 -22.86 -0.48 -49.98
N VAL A 685 -21.87 -1.36 -49.78
CA VAL A 685 -21.02 -1.87 -50.89
C VAL A 685 -20.87 -3.39 -50.82
N ALA A 686 -21.90 -4.10 -51.27
CA ALA A 686 -21.74 -5.42 -51.88
C ALA A 686 -22.02 -5.29 -53.39
N PRO A 687 -21.05 -5.54 -54.29
CA PRO A 687 -21.31 -5.49 -55.71
C PRO A 687 -22.01 -6.78 -56.17
N ASP A 688 -23.11 -6.54 -56.88
CA ASP A 688 -23.99 -7.46 -57.57
C ASP A 688 -23.24 -8.44 -58.51
N LYS A 689 -23.55 -9.73 -58.39
CA LYS A 689 -23.45 -10.73 -59.46
C LYS A 689 -24.66 -11.64 -59.40
N GLY A 690 -25.75 -11.24 -60.04
CA GLY A 690 -26.84 -12.13 -60.35
C GLY A 690 -26.46 -13.19 -61.38
N VAL A 691 -26.92 -14.44 -61.18
CA VAL A 691 -27.55 -15.30 -62.19
C VAL A 691 -28.52 -16.26 -61.47
N THR A 692 -29.79 -16.15 -61.86
CA THR A 692 -30.91 -17.11 -61.81
C THR A 692 -30.63 -18.53 -61.32
N THR A 693 -31.44 -19.09 -60.39
CA THR A 693 -32.62 -19.93 -60.71
C THR A 693 -33.35 -20.45 -59.45
N THR A 694 -34.67 -20.19 -59.41
CA THR A 694 -35.79 -21.06 -58.97
C THR A 694 -35.86 -21.72 -57.57
N THR A 695 -36.97 -21.35 -56.88
CA THR A 695 -37.96 -22.23 -56.17
C THR A 695 -37.53 -22.86 -54.83
N LEU A 696 -38.37 -23.06 -53.81
CA LEU A 696 -39.75 -22.74 -53.44
C LEU A 696 -39.87 -23.09 -51.92
N ASN A 697 -40.71 -22.33 -51.20
CA ASN A 697 -41.52 -22.72 -50.03
C ASN A 697 -40.88 -23.06 -48.66
N THR A 698 -40.97 -22.07 -47.77
CA THR A 698 -41.57 -22.02 -46.41
C THR A 698 -42.36 -23.25 -45.88
N PRO A 699 -42.78 -23.25 -44.60
CA PRO A 699 -42.09 -23.02 -43.31
C PRO A 699 -42.52 -24.11 -42.26
N VAL A 700 -42.21 -23.98 -40.96
CA VAL A 700 -43.16 -24.17 -39.82
C VAL A 700 -42.46 -24.19 -38.44
N THR A 701 -43.14 -23.52 -37.52
CA THR A 701 -42.97 -23.26 -36.08
C THR A 701 -43.29 -24.45 -35.16
N ARG A 702 -42.64 -24.54 -33.97
CA ARG A 702 -43.27 -24.52 -32.61
C ARG A 702 -42.31 -24.94 -31.46
N SER A 703 -42.54 -24.27 -30.32
CA SER A 703 -41.98 -24.43 -28.95
C SER A 703 -42.53 -25.66 -28.18
N PRO A 704 -42.35 -25.81 -26.84
CA PRO A 704 -41.16 -26.25 -26.06
C PRO A 704 -41.46 -27.50 -25.15
N GLU A 705 -40.56 -27.82 -24.20
CA GLU A 705 -40.70 -28.64 -22.96
C GLU A 705 -40.12 -30.09 -22.88
N PRO A 706 -39.85 -30.69 -21.67
CA PRO A 706 -38.49 -31.06 -21.22
C PRO A 706 -38.28 -32.54 -20.77
N GLY A 707 -37.02 -32.98 -20.58
CA GLY A 707 -36.69 -34.26 -19.91
C GLY A 707 -35.20 -34.69 -20.00
N SER A 708 -34.58 -34.95 -18.84
CA SER A 708 -33.19 -35.42 -18.58
C SER A 708 -33.05 -36.97 -18.70
N PRO A 709 -31.91 -37.66 -18.43
CA PRO A 709 -30.47 -37.30 -18.30
C PRO A 709 -29.49 -38.27 -19.06
N ASN A 710 -28.18 -37.98 -18.95
CA ASN A 710 -26.98 -38.83 -19.13
C ASN A 710 -26.15 -38.76 -20.44
N GLY A 711 -24.90 -38.33 -20.25
CA GLY A 711 -23.72 -39.06 -20.72
C GLY A 711 -22.97 -38.43 -21.91
N GLY A 712 -21.88 -37.71 -21.62
CA GLY A 712 -20.91 -37.32 -22.64
C GLY A 712 -19.98 -36.23 -22.16
N GLU A 713 -18.77 -36.62 -21.78
CA GLU A 713 -17.63 -35.75 -21.48
C GLU A 713 -17.39 -34.77 -22.64
N ASN A 714 -17.62 -33.48 -22.39
CA ASN A 714 -17.15 -32.42 -23.28
C ASN A 714 -15.98 -31.70 -22.61
N PHE A 715 -14.82 -31.84 -23.24
CA PHE A 715 -13.73 -30.89 -23.15
C PHE A 715 -14.26 -29.50 -23.50
N GLU A 716 -14.62 -28.71 -22.50
CA GLU A 716 -14.71 -27.26 -22.67
C GLU A 716 -13.28 -26.74 -22.72
N GLY A 717 -12.82 -26.48 -23.95
CA GLY A 717 -11.70 -25.59 -24.15
C GLY A 717 -12.06 -24.25 -23.51
N GLU A 718 -11.19 -23.79 -22.63
CA GLU A 718 -11.18 -22.43 -22.11
C GLU A 718 -11.19 -21.49 -23.32
N ASP A 719 -12.38 -20.97 -23.64
CA ASP A 719 -12.52 -19.77 -24.43
C ASP A 719 -11.94 -18.66 -23.55
N ASP A 720 -10.66 -18.34 -23.80
CA ASP A 720 -9.95 -17.16 -23.29
C ASP A 720 -10.60 -15.88 -23.87
N GLY A 721 -11.89 -15.71 -23.57
CA GLY A 721 -12.56 -14.44 -23.63
C GLY A 721 -11.81 -13.47 -22.74
N ILE A 722 -11.46 -12.32 -23.30
CA ILE A 722 -10.79 -11.19 -22.67
C ILE A 722 -11.71 -10.51 -21.63
N ASP A 723 -12.51 -11.27 -20.88
CA ASP A 723 -13.29 -10.82 -19.73
C ASP A 723 -12.62 -11.35 -18.45
N GLY A 724 -11.39 -10.90 -18.23
CA GLY A 724 -10.59 -11.32 -17.09
C GLY A 724 -11.07 -10.74 -15.75
N PRO A 725 -10.75 -11.40 -14.61
CA PRO A 725 -11.06 -10.94 -13.25
C PRO A 725 -10.53 -9.54 -12.89
N ASP A 726 -9.61 -8.99 -13.70
CA ASP A 726 -9.04 -7.65 -13.53
C ASP A 726 -10.02 -6.52 -13.97
N LEU A 727 -10.95 -6.77 -14.90
CA LEU A 727 -11.90 -5.74 -15.38
C LEU A 727 -13.01 -5.45 -14.37
N GLU A 728 -13.65 -6.49 -13.83
CA GLU A 728 -14.68 -6.36 -12.78
C GLU A 728 -14.13 -5.60 -11.56
N TYR A 729 -12.87 -5.87 -11.23
CA TYR A 729 -12.16 -5.23 -10.14
C TYR A 729 -11.90 -3.75 -10.40
N GLU A 730 -11.42 -3.37 -11.60
CA GLU A 730 -11.25 -1.96 -11.98
C GLU A 730 -12.58 -1.20 -12.02
N GLU A 731 -13.66 -1.81 -12.53
CA GLU A 731 -14.99 -1.21 -12.52
C GLU A 731 -15.51 -0.95 -11.09
N SER A 732 -15.24 -1.87 -10.16
CA SER A 732 -15.68 -1.76 -8.76
C SER A 732 -15.08 -0.57 -8.00
N LEU A 733 -13.96 -0.01 -8.49
CA LEU A 733 -13.27 1.13 -7.90
C LEU A 733 -13.78 2.48 -8.43
N ARG A 734 -14.59 2.46 -9.48
CA ARG A 734 -15.08 3.68 -10.15
C ARG A 734 -16.36 4.19 -9.51
N PRO A 735 -16.65 5.50 -9.62
CA PRO A 735 -17.93 6.05 -9.21
C PRO A 735 -19.09 5.35 -9.91
N THR A 736 -20.24 5.30 -9.24
CA THR A 736 -21.48 4.85 -9.88
C THR A 736 -21.74 5.70 -11.14
N PRO A 737 -21.93 5.08 -12.32
CA PRO A 737 -22.19 5.82 -13.54
C PRO A 737 -23.45 6.68 -13.41
N LEU A 738 -23.41 7.90 -13.94
CA LEU A 738 -24.58 8.77 -14.01
C LEU A 738 -25.68 8.14 -14.87
N THR A 739 -26.91 8.64 -14.71
CA THR A 739 -28.07 8.18 -15.48
C THR A 739 -27.75 8.18 -16.99
N GLY A 740 -27.96 7.02 -17.62
CA GLY A 740 -27.71 6.78 -19.05
C GLY A 740 -26.27 6.42 -19.41
N MET A 741 -25.34 6.33 -18.45
CA MET A 741 -23.94 5.96 -18.70
C MET A 741 -23.59 4.53 -18.29
N SER A 742 -24.44 3.84 -17.53
CA SER A 742 -24.16 2.46 -17.11
C SER A 742 -24.17 1.49 -18.29
N THR A 743 -23.36 0.43 -18.21
CA THR A 743 -23.32 -0.67 -19.20
C THR A 743 -24.72 -1.23 -19.47
N LYS A 744 -25.52 -1.44 -18.41
CA LYS A 744 -26.93 -1.87 -18.49
C LYS A 744 -27.85 -0.85 -19.17
N ALA A 745 -27.59 0.45 -19.04
CA ALA A 745 -28.37 1.46 -19.76
C ALA A 745 -27.99 1.50 -21.25
N LYS A 746 -26.71 1.32 -21.56
CA LYS A 746 -26.19 1.27 -22.92
C LYS A 746 -26.63 0.03 -23.68
N SER A 747 -26.65 -1.14 -23.04
CA SER A 747 -27.11 -2.39 -23.67
C SER A 747 -28.59 -2.40 -24.05
N LYS A 748 -29.38 -1.46 -23.50
CA LYS A 748 -30.79 -1.26 -23.89
C LYS A 748 -30.96 -0.39 -25.13
N LEU A 749 -29.88 0.20 -25.64
CA LEU A 749 -29.90 1.03 -26.84
C LEU A 749 -29.62 0.14 -28.06
N PRO A 750 -30.24 0.42 -29.23
CA PRO A 750 -29.91 -0.32 -30.45
C PRO A 750 -28.42 -0.18 -30.77
N ALA A 751 -27.76 -1.28 -31.16
CA ALA A 751 -26.34 -1.30 -31.48
C ALA A 751 -26.00 -0.32 -32.61
N ASP A 752 -26.88 -0.22 -33.61
CA ASP A 752 -26.70 0.63 -34.81
C ASP A 752 -27.28 2.04 -34.62
N ALA A 753 -27.73 2.39 -33.41
CA ALA A 753 -28.28 3.71 -33.18
C ALA A 753 -27.17 4.77 -33.26
N PRO A 754 -27.43 5.90 -33.95
CA PRO A 754 -26.45 6.96 -34.10
C PRO A 754 -25.98 7.47 -32.73
N LEU A 755 -24.71 7.90 -32.59
CA LEU A 755 -24.15 8.62 -31.45
C LEU A 755 -25.03 9.76 -30.94
N MET A 756 -25.82 10.41 -31.82
CA MET A 756 -26.82 11.39 -31.40
C MET A 756 -27.92 10.84 -30.47
N LYS A 757 -28.15 9.52 -30.50
CA LYS A 757 -29.07 8.79 -29.61
C LYS A 757 -28.32 8.02 -28.52
N THR A 758 -27.12 7.50 -28.81
CA THR A 758 -26.39 6.60 -27.90
C THR A 758 -25.40 7.30 -26.98
N TRP A 759 -24.83 8.44 -27.39
CA TRP A 759 -23.86 9.15 -26.58
C TRP A 759 -24.52 9.93 -25.44
N ALA A 760 -24.17 9.56 -24.21
CA ALA A 760 -24.68 10.15 -22.98
C ALA A 760 -24.38 11.66 -22.81
N GLY A 761 -23.41 12.20 -23.57
CA GLY A 761 -23.02 13.62 -23.58
C GLY A 761 -23.79 14.48 -24.58
N TYR A 762 -24.48 13.88 -25.56
CA TYR A 762 -25.11 14.64 -26.65
C TYR A 762 -26.20 15.61 -26.17
N ARG A 763 -26.99 15.21 -25.17
CA ARG A 763 -28.00 16.09 -24.55
C ARG A 763 -27.36 17.30 -23.88
N ALA A 764 -26.28 17.09 -23.12
CA ALA A 764 -25.54 18.15 -22.46
C ALA A 764 -24.92 19.11 -23.49
N LEU A 765 -24.32 18.59 -24.58
CA LEU A 765 -23.81 19.40 -25.69
C LEU A 765 -24.89 20.30 -26.29
N LYS A 766 -26.08 19.76 -26.60
CA LYS A 766 -27.20 20.55 -27.12
C LYS A 766 -27.67 21.63 -26.16
N VAL A 767 -27.71 21.33 -24.86
CA VAL A 767 -28.05 22.31 -23.81
C VAL A 767 -27.03 23.44 -23.79
N VAL A 768 -25.73 23.14 -23.79
CA VAL A 768 -24.65 24.13 -23.81
C VAL A 768 -24.73 25.00 -25.07
N MET A 769 -24.94 24.40 -26.24
CA MET A 769 -25.08 25.16 -27.50
C MET A 769 -26.31 26.08 -27.50
N ARG A 770 -27.44 25.63 -26.96
CA ARG A 770 -28.65 26.49 -26.83
C ARG A 770 -28.43 27.63 -25.84
N ALA A 771 -27.70 27.40 -24.75
CA ALA A 771 -27.32 28.46 -23.82
C ALA A 771 -26.38 29.49 -24.47
N VAL A 772 -25.40 29.03 -25.26
CA VAL A 772 -24.52 29.91 -26.06
C VAL A 772 -25.33 30.74 -27.06
N LYS A 773 -26.27 30.11 -27.77
CA LYS A 773 -27.17 30.81 -28.69
C LYS A 773 -28.01 31.88 -27.99
N LEU A 774 -28.62 31.56 -26.86
CA LEU A 774 -29.36 32.51 -26.02
C LEU A 774 -28.48 33.70 -25.64
N VAL A 775 -27.24 33.48 -25.21
CA VAL A 775 -26.31 34.56 -24.86
C VAL A 775 -26.02 35.46 -26.06
N LYS A 776 -25.80 34.89 -27.26
CA LYS A 776 -25.53 35.67 -28.48
C LYS A 776 -26.75 36.45 -28.99
N GLU A 777 -27.97 35.99 -28.71
CA GLU A 777 -29.22 36.70 -29.03
C GLU A 777 -29.46 37.90 -28.11
N GLU A 778 -29.03 37.80 -26.84
CA GLU A 778 -29.25 38.83 -25.81
C GLU A 778 -28.07 39.80 -25.65
N VAL A 779 -26.85 39.36 -25.98
CA VAL A 779 -25.60 40.11 -25.75
C VAL A 779 -24.69 40.04 -26.99
N GLN A 780 -24.25 41.20 -27.47
CA GLN A 780 -23.28 41.27 -28.56
C GLN A 780 -21.89 40.83 -28.07
N ILE A 781 -21.28 39.86 -28.75
CA ILE A 781 -19.95 39.35 -28.40
C ILE A 781 -18.91 39.95 -29.34
N PRO A 782 -18.00 40.81 -28.85
CA PRO A 782 -16.99 41.43 -29.68
C PRO A 782 -15.95 40.41 -30.17
N VAL A 783 -15.58 40.49 -31.45
CA VAL A 783 -14.53 39.63 -32.06
C VAL A 783 -13.15 40.06 -31.53
N ASP A 784 -12.84 41.35 -31.61
CA ASP A 784 -11.59 42.00 -31.17
C ASP A 784 -11.88 43.23 -30.28
N GLY A 785 -12.49 42.99 -29.12
CA GLY A 785 -12.85 44.05 -28.17
C GLY A 785 -11.69 44.49 -27.27
N SER A 786 -11.73 45.76 -26.85
CA SER A 786 -10.89 46.29 -25.78
C SER A 786 -11.15 45.55 -24.45
N ARG A 787 -10.26 45.70 -23.46
CA ARG A 787 -10.52 45.15 -22.11
C ARG A 787 -11.82 45.68 -21.50
N SER A 788 -12.20 46.92 -21.81
CA SER A 788 -13.45 47.52 -21.34
C SER A 788 -14.67 46.80 -21.91
N ASP A 789 -14.65 46.54 -23.22
CA ASP A 789 -15.73 45.87 -23.95
C ASP A 789 -15.97 44.46 -23.41
N VAL A 790 -14.89 43.74 -23.07
CA VAL A 790 -14.99 42.40 -22.46
C VAL A 790 -15.64 42.49 -21.08
N VAL A 791 -15.26 43.45 -20.25
CA VAL A 791 -15.85 43.63 -18.91
C VAL A 791 -17.34 43.96 -19.02
N GLU A 792 -17.72 44.86 -19.92
CA GLU A 792 -19.11 45.21 -20.19
C GLU A 792 -19.91 43.99 -20.69
N THR A 793 -19.36 43.23 -21.64
CA THR A 793 -19.96 41.98 -22.14
C THR A 793 -20.22 40.99 -21.00
N LEU A 794 -19.26 40.82 -20.09
CA LEU A 794 -19.41 39.92 -18.94
C LEU A 794 -20.50 40.40 -17.96
N ILE A 795 -20.63 41.71 -17.75
CA ILE A 795 -21.70 42.31 -16.95
C ILE A 795 -23.07 42.07 -17.61
N ASN A 796 -23.16 42.23 -18.93
CA ASN A 796 -24.38 42.00 -19.69
C ASN A 796 -24.82 40.52 -19.62
N ILE A 797 -23.87 39.58 -19.73
CA ILE A 797 -24.13 38.13 -19.58
C ILE A 797 -24.63 37.79 -18.16
N GLU A 798 -24.04 38.40 -17.12
CA GLU A 798 -24.48 38.20 -15.73
C GLU A 798 -25.93 38.65 -15.50
N ASN A 799 -26.34 39.72 -16.21
CA ASN A 799 -27.62 40.40 -15.99
C ASN A 799 -28.69 40.10 -17.05
N ILE A 800 -28.56 39.00 -17.82
CA ILE A 800 -29.60 38.59 -18.78
C ILE A 800 -30.94 38.41 -18.04
N PRO A 801 -32.02 39.12 -18.46
CA PRO A 801 -33.29 39.09 -17.75
C PRO A 801 -33.95 37.72 -17.87
N ASN A 802 -34.49 37.22 -16.76
CA ASN A 802 -35.19 35.93 -16.66
C ASN A 802 -34.42 34.74 -17.24
N TYR A 803 -33.08 34.75 -17.15
CA TYR A 803 -32.21 33.71 -17.72
C TYR A 803 -32.66 32.29 -17.34
N GLN A 804 -32.96 32.05 -16.05
CA GLN A 804 -33.40 30.74 -15.57
C GLN A 804 -34.72 30.28 -16.24
N GLU A 805 -35.67 31.19 -16.44
CA GLU A 805 -36.92 30.88 -17.13
C GLU A 805 -36.67 30.58 -18.61
N LYS A 806 -35.84 31.39 -19.29
CA LYS A 806 -35.46 31.17 -20.70
C LYS A 806 -34.75 29.83 -20.88
N VAL A 807 -33.82 29.47 -20.00
CA VAL A 807 -33.12 28.18 -20.00
C VAL A 807 -34.07 27.01 -19.74
N SER A 808 -35.05 27.17 -18.84
CA SER A 808 -36.01 26.11 -18.51
C SER A 808 -36.84 25.62 -19.68
N LYS A 809 -36.99 26.45 -20.74
CA LYS A 809 -37.76 26.11 -21.95
C LYS A 809 -37.09 25.03 -22.81
N PHE A 810 -35.78 24.83 -22.68
CA PHE A 810 -35.03 23.90 -23.53
C PHE A 810 -34.15 22.89 -22.80
N VAL A 811 -34.10 22.96 -21.47
CA VAL A 811 -33.26 22.13 -20.61
C VAL A 811 -34.07 21.00 -19.97
N THR A 812 -33.46 19.83 -19.83
CA THR A 812 -34.05 18.68 -19.12
C THR A 812 -34.00 18.88 -17.60
N ALA A 813 -34.84 18.16 -16.86
CA ALA A 813 -34.90 18.25 -15.40
C ALA A 813 -33.54 18.07 -14.70
N GLU A 814 -32.62 17.29 -15.28
CA GLU A 814 -31.24 17.08 -14.79
C GLU A 814 -30.46 18.39 -14.59
N PHE A 815 -30.55 19.37 -15.51
CA PHE A 815 -29.75 20.60 -15.42
C PHE A 815 -30.52 21.79 -14.82
N LEU A 816 -31.76 21.60 -14.38
CA LEU A 816 -32.53 22.64 -13.71
C LEU A 816 -32.08 22.82 -12.24
N PRO A 817 -32.08 24.04 -11.69
CA PRO A 817 -31.73 24.28 -10.28
C PRO A 817 -32.54 23.46 -9.27
N LYS A 818 -33.78 23.07 -9.61
CA LYS A 818 -34.68 22.31 -8.74
C LYS A 818 -34.23 20.86 -8.50
N SER A 819 -33.46 20.26 -9.40
CA SER A 819 -32.94 18.90 -9.19
C SER A 819 -31.63 18.95 -8.40
N LYS A 820 -31.39 17.94 -7.57
CA LYS A 820 -30.15 17.84 -6.80
C LYS A 820 -28.99 17.48 -7.73
N LEU A 821 -27.90 18.25 -7.66
CA LEU A 821 -26.64 17.88 -8.29
C LEU A 821 -25.89 16.92 -7.35
N GLU A 822 -25.71 15.68 -7.77
CA GLU A 822 -24.97 14.69 -6.98
C GLU A 822 -23.52 14.63 -7.45
N PRO A 823 -22.53 14.83 -6.54
CA PRO A 823 -21.13 14.70 -6.89
C PRO A 823 -20.77 13.22 -7.13
N LEU A 824 -19.74 13.00 -7.93
CA LEU A 824 -19.16 11.67 -8.11
C LEU A 824 -18.31 11.32 -6.88
N THR A 825 -18.58 10.16 -6.29
CA THR A 825 -17.95 9.68 -5.04
C THR A 825 -17.17 8.39 -5.29
N PHE A 826 -16.08 8.21 -4.55
CA PHE A 826 -15.47 6.89 -4.39
C PHE A 826 -16.36 6.02 -3.50
N ASN A 827 -16.61 4.78 -3.92
CA ASN A 827 -17.51 3.86 -3.22
C ASN A 827 -16.74 2.72 -2.56
N TRP A 828 -16.97 2.53 -1.26
CA TRP A 828 -16.45 1.38 -0.53
C TRP A 828 -17.32 0.14 -0.78
N SER A 829 -16.68 -0.93 -1.22
CA SER A 829 -17.25 -2.25 -1.47
C SER A 829 -16.28 -3.30 -0.93
N HIS A 830 -16.70 -4.57 -0.89
CA HIS A 830 -15.80 -5.66 -0.48
C HIS A 830 -14.57 -5.76 -1.42
N LEU A 831 -14.78 -5.59 -2.73
CA LEU A 831 -13.71 -5.56 -3.73
C LEU A 831 -12.78 -4.36 -3.56
N SER A 832 -13.32 -3.16 -3.34
CA SER A 832 -12.49 -1.95 -3.16
C SER A 832 -11.74 -1.95 -1.83
N LEU A 833 -12.28 -2.58 -0.79
CA LEU A 833 -11.54 -2.85 0.45
C LEU A 833 -10.41 -3.87 0.23
N GLY A 834 -10.68 -4.96 -0.50
CA GLY A 834 -9.64 -5.94 -0.84
C GLY A 834 -8.52 -5.34 -1.70
N TRP A 835 -8.86 -4.43 -2.59
CA TRP A 835 -7.89 -3.58 -3.29
C TRP A 835 -7.06 -2.71 -2.37
N TYR A 836 -7.73 -2.01 -1.46
CA TYR A 836 -7.06 -1.13 -0.53
C TYR A 836 -6.08 -1.89 0.37
N GLU A 837 -6.50 -3.06 0.89
CA GLU A 837 -5.62 -3.97 1.63
C GLU A 837 -4.44 -4.45 0.80
N SER A 838 -4.67 -4.79 -0.49
CA SER A 838 -3.60 -5.24 -1.38
C SER A 838 -2.51 -4.18 -1.58
N ILE A 839 -2.85 -2.90 -1.64
CA ILE A 839 -1.86 -1.82 -1.74
C ILE A 839 -1.11 -1.62 -0.42
N VAL A 840 -1.82 -1.64 0.71
CA VAL A 840 -1.19 -1.49 2.04
C VAL A 840 -0.17 -2.61 2.26
N TRP A 841 -0.58 -3.86 2.07
CA TRP A 841 0.30 -5.02 2.17
C TRP A 841 1.39 -5.03 1.10
N GLY A 842 1.07 -4.65 -0.15
CA GLY A 842 2.03 -4.53 -1.23
C GLY A 842 3.15 -3.54 -0.91
N THR A 843 2.80 -2.42 -0.27
CA THR A 843 3.76 -1.42 0.19
C THR A 843 4.65 -1.98 1.29
N ILE A 844 4.07 -2.65 2.29
CA ILE A 844 4.78 -3.28 3.41
C ILE A 844 5.80 -4.30 2.90
N VAL A 845 5.37 -5.22 2.04
CA VAL A 845 6.22 -6.29 1.49
C VAL A 845 7.32 -5.69 0.61
N PHE A 846 7.00 -4.73 -0.27
CA PHE A 846 8.00 -4.11 -1.13
C PHE A 846 9.07 -3.33 -0.35
N GLN A 847 8.68 -2.61 0.71
CA GLN A 847 9.62 -1.96 1.61
C GLN A 847 10.53 -2.98 2.29
N ASN A 848 9.96 -4.08 2.81
CA ASN A 848 10.71 -5.16 3.46
C ASN A 848 11.80 -5.74 2.53
N ILE A 849 11.43 -6.02 1.27
CA ILE A 849 12.34 -6.49 0.22
C ILE A 849 13.44 -5.46 -0.09
N THR A 850 13.06 -4.18 -0.15
CA THR A 850 13.98 -3.10 -0.50
C THR A 850 14.97 -2.80 0.61
N MET A 851 14.55 -2.89 1.88
CA MET A 851 15.42 -2.75 3.04
C MET A 851 16.51 -3.83 3.07
N ALA A 852 16.16 -5.08 2.72
CA ALA A 852 17.14 -6.15 2.55
C ALA A 852 18.15 -5.89 1.42
N LYS A 853 17.77 -5.16 0.36
CA LYS A 853 18.65 -4.85 -0.79
C LYS A 853 19.51 -3.60 -0.59
N ASN A 854 19.00 -2.58 0.10
CA ASN A 854 19.59 -1.24 0.15
C ASN A 854 20.65 -1.02 1.24
N SER A 855 21.01 -2.01 2.05
CA SER A 855 22.19 -1.94 2.93
C SER A 855 23.52 -1.73 2.18
N ALA A 856 23.52 -1.75 0.83
CA ALA A 856 24.66 -1.37 0.00
C ALA A 856 24.62 0.09 -0.53
N SER A 857 23.48 0.79 -0.49
CA SER A 857 23.41 2.21 -0.92
C SER A 857 22.07 2.88 -0.53
N SER A 858 21.99 3.57 0.60
CA SER A 858 20.82 4.42 0.92
C SER A 858 21.23 5.89 0.94
N SER A 859 20.96 6.58 -0.17
CA SER A 859 21.30 8.00 -0.41
C SER A 859 20.22 8.99 0.03
N TRP A 860 19.11 8.53 0.62
CA TRP A 860 17.91 9.35 0.81
C TRP A 860 17.96 10.36 1.96
N TYR A 861 18.93 10.23 2.86
CA TYR A 861 19.24 11.24 3.90
C TYR A 861 20.56 11.97 3.68
N LYS A 862 21.09 11.98 2.44
CA LYS A 862 22.07 12.99 2.10
C LYS A 862 21.39 14.35 2.03
N ARG A 863 21.10 14.95 3.18
CA ARG A 863 21.15 16.40 3.25
C ARG A 863 22.55 16.76 2.80
N SER A 864 22.59 17.57 1.74
CA SER A 864 23.59 18.59 1.54
C SER A 864 24.01 19.09 2.92
N SER A 865 25.19 18.69 3.36
CA SER A 865 25.94 19.52 4.28
C SER A 865 26.10 20.84 3.54
N ALA A 866 25.15 21.77 3.75
CA ALA A 866 25.54 23.15 3.87
C ALA A 866 26.70 23.10 4.86
N ILE A 867 27.90 23.33 4.33
CA ILE A 867 29.17 23.33 5.06
C ILE A 867 28.87 24.02 6.39
N SER A 868 28.72 23.22 7.45
CA SER A 868 28.60 23.81 8.77
C SER A 868 29.95 24.44 8.97
N PHE A 869 30.00 25.73 9.29
CA PHE A 869 31.26 26.40 9.66
C PHE A 869 31.99 25.69 10.82
N LYS A 870 31.41 24.64 11.40
CA LYS A 870 32.01 23.72 12.37
C LYS A 870 32.85 22.57 11.75
N ASP A 871 32.66 22.21 10.49
CA ASP A 871 33.56 21.27 9.80
C ASP A 871 34.92 21.91 9.51
N VAL A 872 34.99 23.25 9.44
CA VAL A 872 36.24 24.02 9.39
C VAL A 872 37.04 23.88 10.69
N ALA A 873 36.39 23.68 11.84
CA ALA A 873 37.08 23.43 13.11
C ALA A 873 37.72 22.03 13.14
N SER A 874 37.13 21.04 12.47
CA SER A 874 37.74 19.71 12.31
C SER A 874 38.97 19.77 11.38
N VAL A 875 38.94 20.61 10.35
CA VAL A 875 40.09 20.87 9.47
C VAL A 875 41.18 21.66 10.22
N ALA A 876 40.84 22.55 11.15
CA ALA A 876 41.82 23.25 11.98
C ALA A 876 42.61 22.31 12.93
N SER A 877 42.05 21.15 13.29
CA SER A 877 42.78 20.13 14.07
C SER A 877 43.89 19.43 13.28
N SER A 878 43.84 19.48 11.94
CA SER A 878 44.92 18.97 11.06
C SER A 878 46.14 19.92 11.00
N TRP A 879 46.07 21.09 11.65
CA TRP A 879 47.14 22.09 11.74
C TRP A 879 47.88 22.08 13.10
N GLY A 880 47.82 20.99 13.85
CA GLY A 880 48.77 20.74 14.96
C GLY A 880 48.47 21.42 16.30
N PHE A 881 47.27 21.94 16.54
CA PHE A 881 46.90 22.46 17.87
C PHE A 881 46.26 21.36 18.73
N SER A 882 47.09 20.71 19.56
CA SER A 882 46.68 19.65 20.49
C SER A 882 46.17 20.23 21.82
N TRP A 883 44.87 20.12 22.08
CA TRP A 883 44.30 20.30 23.44
C TRP A 883 44.05 18.93 24.06
N LYS A 884 44.80 18.60 25.12
CA LYS A 884 44.64 17.34 25.87
C LYS A 884 43.27 17.30 26.54
N SER A 885 42.37 16.41 26.10
CA SER A 885 41.18 16.04 26.88
C SER A 885 41.51 14.88 27.81
N LYS A 886 41.17 15.04 29.09
CA LYS A 886 41.33 14.03 30.15
C LYS A 886 40.66 12.70 29.80
N ASP A 887 41.33 11.62 30.16
CA ASP A 887 40.83 10.25 30.13
C ASP A 887 39.47 10.12 30.83
N SER A 888 38.43 9.82 30.04
CA SER A 888 37.19 9.27 30.55
C SER A 888 37.18 7.77 30.22
N LYS A 889 36.89 6.93 31.21
CA LYS A 889 36.77 5.47 31.04
C LYS A 889 35.81 5.18 29.86
N PRO A 890 36.14 4.26 28.93
CA PRO A 890 35.29 3.98 27.78
C PRO A 890 33.94 3.48 28.28
N THR A 891 32.89 4.27 28.06
CA THR A 891 31.51 3.84 28.28
C THR A 891 31.23 2.73 27.26
N GLN A 892 30.83 1.53 27.71
CA GLN A 892 30.49 0.44 26.80
C GLN A 892 29.39 0.91 25.85
N ILE A 893 29.69 0.94 24.55
CA ILE A 893 28.75 1.31 23.51
C ILE A 893 27.82 0.13 23.31
N PHE A 894 26.51 0.36 23.29
CA PHE A 894 25.57 -0.69 22.96
C PHE A 894 25.80 -1.18 21.52
N HIS A 895 26.03 -2.48 21.36
CA HIS A 895 26.11 -3.14 20.07
C HIS A 895 24.88 -4.03 19.90
N PHE A 896 24.10 -3.78 18.82
CA PHE A 896 23.02 -4.67 18.41
C PHE A 896 23.45 -5.49 17.20
N ASP A 897 22.77 -6.62 17.02
CA ASP A 897 22.91 -7.46 15.84
C ASP A 897 22.36 -6.74 14.60
N SER A 898 23.24 -6.27 13.72
CA SER A 898 22.86 -5.53 12.52
C SER A 898 22.09 -6.38 11.50
N SER A 899 22.13 -7.71 11.59
CA SER A 899 21.40 -8.59 10.67
C SER A 899 19.88 -8.43 10.82
N ILE A 900 19.39 -7.94 11.97
CA ILE A 900 17.97 -7.61 12.16
C ILE A 900 17.46 -6.53 11.20
N LEU A 901 18.34 -5.77 10.54
CA LEU A 901 17.97 -4.74 9.56
C LEU A 901 17.81 -5.29 8.14
N GLN A 902 18.34 -6.48 7.87
CA GLN A 902 18.43 -7.07 6.53
C GLN A 902 17.42 -8.21 6.30
N LEU A 903 16.52 -8.43 7.27
CA LEU A 903 15.58 -9.54 7.23
C LEU A 903 14.46 -9.30 6.22
N ASN A 904 14.27 -10.25 5.31
CA ASN A 904 13.09 -10.33 4.46
C ASN A 904 12.15 -11.44 4.96
N ILE A 905 11.06 -11.05 5.62
CA ILE A 905 10.14 -11.95 6.33
C ILE A 905 9.48 -12.93 5.36
N TRP A 906 8.96 -12.41 4.26
CA TRP A 906 8.19 -13.17 3.28
C TRP A 906 9.05 -13.70 2.13
N ASN A 907 10.37 -13.76 2.30
CA ASN A 907 11.27 -14.28 1.27
C ASN A 907 10.98 -15.76 1.01
N GLY A 908 10.67 -16.11 -0.25
CA GLY A 908 10.35 -17.48 -0.66
C GLY A 908 8.91 -17.91 -0.37
N ALA A 909 8.10 -17.07 0.28
CA ALA A 909 6.68 -17.34 0.55
C ALA A 909 5.80 -16.99 -0.67
N GLU A 910 4.77 -17.78 -0.93
CA GLU A 910 3.89 -17.62 -2.10
C GLU A 910 2.72 -16.66 -1.81
N ILE A 911 2.96 -15.36 -2.01
CA ILE A 911 1.95 -14.31 -1.84
C ILE A 911 0.91 -14.37 -2.97
N LYS A 912 -0.38 -14.42 -2.62
CA LYS A 912 -1.52 -14.46 -3.56
C LYS A 912 -2.27 -13.13 -3.66
N LEU A 913 -2.10 -12.22 -2.70
CA LEU A 913 -2.86 -10.96 -2.62
C LEU A 913 -2.52 -9.99 -3.76
N PHE A 914 -1.29 -10.01 -4.26
CA PHE A 914 -0.85 -9.19 -5.39
C PHE A 914 0.36 -9.84 -6.09
N LYS A 915 0.57 -9.51 -7.37
CA LYS A 915 1.68 -10.04 -8.16
C LYS A 915 3.02 -9.41 -7.75
N ILE A 916 4.01 -10.24 -7.42
CA ILE A 916 5.39 -9.79 -7.16
C ILE A 916 6.16 -9.75 -8.49
N ARG A 917 6.59 -8.56 -8.94
CA ARG A 917 7.22 -8.36 -10.27
C ARG A 917 8.55 -9.10 -10.49
N ARG A 918 9.25 -9.53 -9.43
CA ARG A 918 10.46 -10.37 -9.52
C ARG A 918 10.52 -11.32 -8.33
N PRO A 919 10.51 -12.65 -8.52
CA PRO A 919 10.80 -13.58 -7.43
C PRO A 919 12.22 -13.30 -6.91
N ILE A 920 12.41 -13.37 -5.61
CA ILE A 920 13.67 -13.06 -4.95
C ILE A 920 14.46 -14.36 -4.88
N GLU A 921 15.51 -14.46 -5.69
CA GLU A 921 16.45 -15.58 -5.64
C GLU A 921 17.41 -15.39 -4.47
N GLU A 922 17.49 -16.35 -3.54
CA GLU A 922 18.61 -16.41 -2.60
C GLU A 922 19.87 -16.77 -3.40
N LYS A 923 20.91 -15.93 -3.30
CA LYS A 923 22.25 -16.35 -3.74
C LYS A 923 22.81 -17.28 -2.66
N PRO A 924 23.09 -18.56 -2.97
CA PRO A 924 23.75 -19.43 -1.99
C PRO A 924 25.13 -18.86 -1.66
N ILE A 925 25.44 -18.71 -0.37
CA ILE A 925 26.74 -18.19 0.13
C ILE A 925 27.89 -19.09 -0.34
N VAL A 926 27.61 -20.36 -0.63
CA VAL A 926 28.54 -21.30 -1.24
C VAL A 926 27.80 -22.02 -2.36
N ASP A 927 28.25 -21.80 -3.59
CA ASP A 927 27.88 -22.62 -4.72
C ASP A 927 28.37 -24.06 -4.46
N MET A 928 27.52 -24.90 -3.82
CA MET A 928 27.85 -26.28 -3.48
C MET A 928 28.23 -27.09 -4.71
N THR A 929 27.75 -26.70 -5.90
CA THR A 929 28.16 -27.28 -7.17
C THR A 929 29.63 -27.03 -7.48
N ASN A 930 30.16 -25.84 -7.18
CA ASN A 930 31.57 -25.51 -7.33
C ASN A 930 32.45 -26.01 -6.18
N LEU A 931 31.90 -26.07 -4.96
CA LEU A 931 32.58 -26.68 -3.80
C LEU A 931 32.73 -28.20 -3.99
N MET A 932 31.67 -28.90 -4.43
CA MET A 932 31.70 -30.33 -4.75
C MET A 932 32.57 -30.65 -5.97
N LYS A 933 32.64 -29.76 -6.97
CA LYS A 933 33.62 -29.87 -8.06
C LYS A 933 35.06 -29.75 -7.55
N ARG A 934 35.33 -28.90 -6.55
CA ARG A 934 36.65 -28.79 -5.90
C ARG A 934 36.98 -29.98 -4.99
N PHE A 935 36.00 -30.58 -4.31
CA PHE A 935 36.20 -31.80 -3.51
C PHE A 935 36.37 -33.06 -4.36
N ARG A 936 35.74 -33.13 -5.54
CA ARG A 936 35.97 -34.22 -6.53
C ARG A 936 37.34 -34.18 -7.21
N LEU A 937 38.07 -33.05 -7.15
CA LEU A 937 39.42 -32.93 -7.71
C LEU A 937 40.54 -33.31 -6.71
N ASN A 938 40.21 -33.52 -5.43
CA ASN A 938 41.17 -33.93 -4.40
C ASN A 938 41.05 -35.41 -3.99
N SER A 939 40.25 -36.21 -4.70
CA SER A 939 40.00 -37.63 -4.44
C SER A 939 40.47 -38.53 -5.58
N ALA A 940 41.60 -38.19 -6.21
CA ALA A 940 42.27 -39.06 -7.17
C ALA A 940 43.78 -39.18 -6.83
N ALA A 941 44.06 -39.77 -5.67
CA ALA A 941 45.34 -40.41 -5.40
C ALA A 941 45.05 -41.80 -4.81
N SER A 942 45.70 -42.81 -5.37
CA SER A 942 45.67 -44.24 -5.02
C SER A 942 44.50 -45.08 -5.53
N ILE A 943 44.55 -45.45 -6.82
CA ILE A 943 44.30 -46.84 -7.24
C ILE A 943 45.35 -47.19 -8.31
N GLN A 944 46.36 -47.98 -7.92
CA GLN A 944 47.15 -48.78 -8.86
C GLN A 944 46.36 -50.05 -9.13
N THR A 945 45.89 -50.23 -10.36
CA THR A 945 45.66 -51.57 -10.91
C THR A 945 46.18 -51.60 -12.34
N THR A 946 46.89 -52.69 -12.59
CA THR A 946 47.69 -53.01 -13.78
C THR A 946 46.79 -53.24 -15.00
N ASP A 947 47.10 -52.60 -16.12
CA ASP A 947 46.68 -53.12 -17.41
C ASP A 947 47.69 -52.83 -18.53
N SER A 948 47.83 -53.84 -19.38
CA SER A 948 48.89 -54.01 -20.38
C SER A 948 48.37 -53.83 -21.80
N ARG A 949 49.18 -53.18 -22.67
CA ARG A 949 49.17 -53.22 -24.17
C ARG A 949 47.89 -52.64 -24.84
N ALA A 950 47.89 -51.87 -25.92
CA ALA A 950 48.88 -51.50 -26.94
C ALA A 950 48.40 -50.26 -27.76
N ARG A 951 49.38 -49.48 -28.30
CA ARG A 951 49.48 -48.77 -29.60
C ARG A 951 48.31 -47.86 -30.06
N GLN A 952 48.45 -46.70 -30.71
CA GLN A 952 49.50 -45.86 -31.35
C GLN A 952 48.67 -44.62 -31.83
N ASN A 953 49.06 -43.34 -31.77
CA ASN A 953 50.14 -42.69 -32.50
C ASN A 953 50.32 -41.22 -32.02
N SER A 954 51.57 -40.79 -32.11
CA SER A 954 52.18 -39.45 -32.02
C SER A 954 51.47 -38.35 -32.82
N THR A 955 51.50 -37.05 -32.46
CA THR A 955 52.67 -36.13 -32.43
C THR A 955 52.34 -34.85 -31.61
N SER A 956 53.07 -34.52 -30.54
CA SER A 956 54.11 -33.44 -30.41
C SER A 956 53.62 -32.02 -30.79
N THR A 957 53.67 -30.95 -29.99
CA THR A 957 54.73 -30.34 -29.14
C THR A 957 54.07 -29.22 -28.29
N ILE A 958 54.19 -29.17 -26.96
CA ILE A 958 55.22 -28.47 -26.15
C ILE A 958 55.25 -26.93 -26.34
N ASN A 959 54.67 -26.16 -25.39
CA ASN A 959 55.38 -25.23 -24.48
C ASN A 959 54.45 -24.29 -23.69
N SER A 960 54.45 -24.48 -22.38
CA SER A 960 54.17 -23.51 -21.30
C SER A 960 55.52 -22.95 -20.78
N PRO A 961 55.64 -22.11 -19.72
CA PRO A 961 54.79 -21.04 -19.17
C PRO A 961 55.59 -19.77 -18.72
N ASN A 962 54.89 -18.83 -18.08
CA ASN A 962 55.35 -17.87 -17.04
C ASN A 962 56.27 -16.70 -17.43
N GLN A 963 55.83 -15.48 -17.10
CA GLN A 963 56.59 -14.60 -16.19
C GLN A 963 55.74 -13.42 -15.66
N LEU A 964 56.20 -12.93 -14.51
CA LEU A 964 55.53 -12.07 -13.54
C LEU A 964 55.45 -10.57 -13.94
N THR A 965 54.49 -9.89 -13.30
CA THR A 965 54.28 -8.43 -13.07
C THR A 965 55.55 -7.62 -12.71
N PRO A 966 55.56 -6.26 -12.52
CA PRO A 966 54.49 -5.22 -12.56
C PRO A 966 54.94 -3.88 -13.23
N ILE A 967 54.14 -2.80 -13.09
CA ILE A 967 54.54 -1.37 -12.84
C ILE A 967 53.88 -0.31 -13.77
N ASN A 968 53.09 0.54 -13.11
CA ASN A 968 52.81 1.99 -13.24
C ASN A 968 52.53 2.71 -14.58
N SER A 969 51.53 3.60 -14.39
CA SER A 969 51.45 5.02 -14.78
C SER A 969 51.00 5.42 -16.19
N ARG A 970 49.82 6.06 -16.18
CA ARG A 970 49.45 7.37 -16.75
C ARG A 970 49.82 7.73 -18.20
N GLN A 971 48.80 8.32 -18.83
CA GLN A 971 48.82 9.43 -19.80
C GLN A 971 48.92 9.11 -21.31
N SER A 972 47.73 9.12 -21.92
CA SER A 972 47.25 10.08 -22.94
C SER A 972 47.91 10.20 -24.33
N PHE A 973 46.98 10.37 -25.29
CA PHE A 973 47.06 10.95 -26.64
C PHE A 973 47.47 10.05 -27.81
N GLY A 974 46.64 10.08 -28.86
CA GLY A 974 47.08 9.84 -30.25
C GLY A 974 46.18 8.99 -31.13
N THR A 975 45.00 9.47 -31.52
CA THR A 975 44.46 9.23 -32.89
C THR A 975 45.36 9.98 -33.89
N PRO A 976 45.48 9.66 -35.21
CA PRO A 976 44.37 9.26 -36.08
C PRO A 976 44.68 8.37 -37.32
N ARG A 977 43.61 8.13 -38.12
CA ARG A 977 43.52 7.89 -39.58
C ARG A 977 43.44 6.44 -40.15
N ASN A 978 42.19 6.10 -40.53
CA ASN A 978 41.67 5.74 -41.86
C ASN A 978 42.25 4.57 -42.67
N SER A 979 41.43 3.54 -42.90
CA SER A 979 40.85 3.12 -44.21
C SER A 979 39.96 1.87 -44.01
N VAL A 980 38.63 1.96 -44.19
CA VAL A 980 37.80 1.67 -45.40
C VAL A 980 37.78 0.19 -45.84
N SER A 981 36.68 -0.53 -45.54
CA SER A 981 35.77 -1.21 -46.48
C SER A 981 34.68 -2.01 -45.71
N VAL A 982 33.41 -1.60 -45.78
CA VAL A 982 32.29 -2.15 -46.58
C VAL A 982 31.77 -3.53 -46.14
N THR A 983 30.61 -3.56 -45.47
CA THR A 983 29.46 -4.45 -45.77
C THR A 983 28.17 -3.87 -45.18
N ASN A 984 27.11 -3.86 -46.00
CA ASN A 984 25.75 -3.37 -45.73
C ASN A 984 24.97 -4.19 -44.67
N ASN A 985 24.13 -3.54 -43.85
CA ASN A 985 22.66 -3.63 -44.00
C ASN A 985 21.90 -2.69 -43.04
N ARG A 986 20.79 -2.15 -43.58
CA ARG A 986 19.76 -1.28 -42.99
C ARG A 986 18.67 -2.08 -42.26
N GLU A 987 17.79 -1.32 -41.58
CA GLU A 987 16.40 -1.57 -41.13
C GLU A 987 16.26 -1.64 -39.60
N SER A 988 15.69 -0.68 -38.86
CA SER A 988 14.40 0.05 -38.85
C SER A 988 13.24 -0.65 -38.10
N ILE A 989 12.98 -0.10 -36.91
CA ILE A 989 11.73 0.12 -36.15
C ILE A 989 10.41 -0.17 -36.91
N TYR A 990 9.54 -1.04 -36.37
CA TYR A 990 8.19 -0.74 -35.79
C TYR A 990 7.37 -2.01 -35.57
N SER A 991 6.46 -1.92 -34.60
CA SER A 991 5.19 -2.65 -34.41
C SER A 991 4.57 -3.27 -35.67
N LEU A 992 3.78 -4.33 -35.52
CA LEU A 992 2.35 -4.33 -35.92
C LEU A 992 1.66 -5.68 -35.69
N SER A 993 0.38 -5.55 -35.33
CA SER A 993 -0.74 -6.48 -35.43
C SER A 993 -0.60 -7.64 -36.43
N ARG A 994 -1.12 -8.82 -36.06
CA ARG A 994 -1.48 -9.88 -37.02
C ARG A 994 -2.93 -10.28 -36.85
N GLN A 995 -3.76 -9.83 -37.79
CA GLN A 995 -4.80 -10.65 -38.39
C GLN A 995 -4.16 -11.39 -39.57
N ASN A 996 -4.48 -12.69 -39.70
CA ASN A 996 -4.24 -13.47 -40.92
C ASN A 996 -5.59 -13.66 -41.62
N SER A 997 -5.66 -13.37 -42.90
CA SER A 997 -6.49 -14.15 -43.81
C SER A 997 -5.82 -14.25 -45.18
N TYR A 998 -5.86 -15.49 -45.68
CA TYR A 998 -5.26 -15.99 -46.90
C TYR A 998 -6.04 -15.53 -48.13
N MET A 999 -5.33 -15.25 -49.22
CA MET A 999 -5.82 -15.50 -50.58
C MET A 999 -4.72 -16.20 -51.36
N GLY A 1000 -5.10 -17.27 -52.06
CA GLY A 1000 -4.31 -17.92 -53.10
C GLY A 1000 -5.11 -17.98 -54.39
N GLN A 1001 -4.49 -17.44 -55.45
CA GLN A 1001 -4.39 -17.93 -56.84
C GLN A 1001 -5.70 -18.42 -57.50
N THR A 1002 -6.13 -17.89 -58.64
CA THR A 1002 -5.40 -17.65 -59.91
C THR A 1002 -6.03 -16.51 -60.71
#